data_AF-A0A6H1TTZ9-F1
#
_entry.id   AF-A0A6H1TTZ9-F1
#
_cell.length_a   1.000
_cell.length_b   1.000
_cell.length_c   1.000
_cell.angle_alpha   90.00
_cell.angle_beta   90.00
_cell.angle_gamma   90.00
#
_symmetry.space_group_name_H-M   'P 1'
#
loop_
_entity.id
_entity.type
_entity.pdbx_description
1 polymer ?
#
loop_
_entity_poly.entity_id
_entity_poly.type
_entity_poly.pdbx_seq_one_letter_code
_entity_poly.pdbx_strand_id
1 'polypeptide(L)'
;MLDLDTLFDERYYLATNPDVANAVNNGAIAPLQHFITFGQFERRDPSAIFDTDYYLSQYLDVADAVRQGSLAAVEHYLNFGQREGRDPGLLYDQSFYLSNNPDVAAAVAADQLTGIEHFLNFGEAEDRTPSRFYNPAYYLDRNPDVAAAVAADRLTGIQHYLEFGAIENRELSPFIEPGGSSLPNGVAAGDVTQTSAMLWARTTTPGPVNFEWNGGVAEIVATDPLVPVKLQLDGLQPNTEYTYTVSDSGGAIATGKFRTLAPPGRRTGLRFGVSGDWQGELAPYPSISNADSRNLDFFVQVGDTLEADSSSPDLPGVRQASSLLEFYTKHNEIYSERFGLNPWVDLRQSTATYSTWDDHDITNDFAGGAAPSESPQRNGIFGTGDGFVNETPVFREGLQAFQEFKPLQDQFYGETGDPRTANKQKLYRFNTHGSDAASFILDTRSFRDKPLPFLAETASEEEIAAYLQDAFEPGRTLLGRAQLEQLKTDLLTAENTGVTWKFVMSSVPMQHFGIPVAGERWEGYAAERTELLKFIEDNDIDNVVFVTGDFHGNVVNNVTYQEGFGQPQIQTGAMDVMVGPVGIQLNIGQGPFAAPFGPATVAFTPDALLPQSEKERYRGLTDVEEKNAFVRQVIDNRIVPLGYDPVGLEGSNIDARLLQGSYFAAHNYGWTEFEIDRDSQVLTVTTWGVEPYTESELEANPEAIASRTPTVRMQFEVTPETL
;
A
#
# COMPACT_ATOMS: atom_id res chain seq x y z
N MET A 1 -18.90 34.82 -16.76
CA MET A 1 -19.15 33.53 -17.43
C MET A 1 -18.15 33.40 -18.56
N LEU A 2 -17.54 32.22 -18.71
CA LEU A 2 -16.65 31.93 -19.82
C LEU A 2 -17.39 32.13 -21.16
N ASP A 3 -16.77 32.85 -22.08
CA ASP A 3 -17.24 33.06 -23.46
C ASP A 3 -16.16 32.60 -24.45
N LEU A 4 -16.45 32.70 -25.75
CA LEU A 4 -15.49 32.26 -26.75
C LEU A 4 -14.22 33.11 -26.78
N ASP A 5 -14.32 34.42 -26.50
CA ASP A 5 -13.16 35.32 -26.51
C ASP A 5 -12.18 34.99 -25.38
N THR A 6 -12.69 34.47 -24.27
CA THR A 6 -11.90 34.03 -23.10
C THR A 6 -11.46 32.57 -23.18
N LEU A 7 -12.21 31.71 -23.86
CA LEU A 7 -11.82 30.30 -24.09
C LEU A 7 -10.86 30.12 -25.26
N PHE A 8 -10.90 30.97 -26.29
CA PHE A 8 -10.07 30.80 -27.50
C PHE A 8 -8.63 31.28 -27.28
N ASP A 9 -7.68 30.37 -27.46
CA ASP A 9 -6.25 30.67 -27.42
C ASP A 9 -5.68 30.69 -28.84
N GLU A 10 -5.38 31.89 -29.34
CA GLU A 10 -4.81 32.08 -30.67
C GLU A 10 -3.47 31.36 -30.86
N ARG A 11 -2.61 31.35 -29.84
CA ARG A 11 -1.29 30.72 -29.95
C ARG A 11 -1.42 29.22 -30.05
N TYR A 12 -2.20 28.62 -29.15
CA TYR A 12 -2.51 27.20 -29.19
C TYR A 12 -3.15 26.82 -30.53
N TYR A 13 -4.17 27.55 -30.96
CA TYR A 13 -4.93 27.24 -32.17
C TYR A 13 -4.05 27.26 -33.42
N LEU A 14 -3.13 28.23 -33.54
CA LEU A 14 -2.21 28.30 -34.67
C LEU A 14 -1.11 27.24 -34.59
N ALA A 15 -0.66 26.89 -33.39
CA ALA A 15 0.35 25.85 -33.19
C ALA A 15 -0.15 24.45 -33.57
N THR A 16 -1.40 24.12 -33.20
CA THR A 16 -2.03 22.81 -33.49
C THR A 16 -2.63 22.74 -34.90
N ASN A 17 -2.80 23.88 -35.58
CA ASN A 17 -3.38 23.95 -36.93
C ASN A 17 -2.45 24.67 -37.92
N PRO A 18 -1.37 24.01 -38.41
CA PRO A 18 -0.40 24.63 -39.32
C PRO A 18 -1.01 25.16 -40.63
N ASP A 19 -2.09 24.55 -41.11
CA ASP A 19 -2.84 25.02 -42.28
C ASP A 19 -3.49 26.39 -42.04
N VAL A 20 -4.06 26.59 -40.85
CA VAL A 20 -4.65 27.86 -40.41
C VAL A 20 -3.57 28.91 -40.19
N ALA A 21 -2.46 28.54 -39.54
CA ALA A 21 -1.31 29.43 -39.36
C ALA A 21 -0.81 29.98 -40.72
N ASN A 22 -0.74 29.13 -41.75
CA ASN A 22 -0.39 29.56 -43.10
C ASN A 22 -1.45 30.50 -43.71
N ALA A 23 -2.74 30.24 -43.51
CA ALA A 23 -3.81 31.12 -43.99
C ALA A 23 -3.77 32.50 -43.33
N VAL A 24 -3.50 32.55 -42.03
CA VAL A 24 -3.37 33.78 -41.22
C VAL A 24 -2.14 34.57 -41.64
N ASN A 25 -0.98 33.93 -41.80
CA ASN A 25 0.26 34.56 -42.25
C ASN A 25 0.13 35.19 -43.65
N ASN A 26 -0.72 34.62 -44.51
CA ASN A 26 -1.03 35.16 -45.83
C ASN A 26 -2.15 36.21 -45.83
N GLY A 27 -2.67 36.60 -44.66
CA GLY A 27 -3.72 37.62 -44.49
C GLY A 27 -5.11 37.18 -44.96
N ALA A 28 -5.37 35.87 -45.08
CA ALA A 28 -6.63 35.36 -45.64
C ALA A 28 -7.80 35.41 -44.65
N ILE A 29 -7.53 35.16 -43.37
CA ILE A 29 -8.54 35.09 -42.30
C ILE A 29 -7.87 35.34 -40.94
N ALA A 30 -8.61 35.87 -39.96
CA ALA A 30 -8.14 35.95 -38.59
C ALA A 30 -8.33 34.59 -37.88
N PRO A 31 -7.46 34.18 -36.93
CA PRO A 31 -7.55 32.88 -36.25
C PRO A 31 -8.92 32.60 -35.63
N LEU A 32 -9.43 33.52 -34.81
CA LEU A 32 -10.74 33.39 -34.17
C LEU A 32 -11.88 33.32 -35.22
N GLN A 33 -11.79 34.12 -36.29
CA GLN A 33 -12.76 34.06 -37.38
C GLN A 33 -12.74 32.71 -38.09
N HIS A 34 -11.56 32.12 -38.28
CA HIS A 34 -11.43 30.77 -38.84
C HIS A 34 -12.09 29.74 -37.93
N PHE A 35 -11.82 29.80 -36.62
CA PHE A 35 -12.43 28.89 -35.65
C PHE A 35 -13.95 28.97 -35.68
N ILE A 36 -14.51 30.18 -35.61
CA ILE A 36 -15.97 30.41 -35.64
C ILE A 36 -16.59 29.90 -36.95
N THR A 37 -15.92 30.11 -38.09
CA THR A 37 -16.51 29.80 -39.41
C THR A 37 -16.35 28.33 -39.78
N PHE A 38 -15.23 27.71 -39.41
CA PHE A 38 -14.83 26.38 -39.85
C PHE A 38 -14.40 25.50 -38.68
N GLY A 39 -13.46 25.96 -37.87
CA GLY A 39 -12.78 25.13 -36.87
C GLY A 39 -13.70 24.40 -35.89
N GLN A 40 -14.70 25.10 -35.34
CA GLN A 40 -15.65 24.49 -34.40
C GLN A 40 -16.53 23.39 -35.03
N PHE A 41 -16.69 23.41 -36.36
CA PHE A 41 -17.42 22.38 -37.12
C PHE A 41 -16.49 21.29 -37.67
N GLU A 42 -15.18 21.54 -37.66
CA GLU A 42 -14.11 20.60 -38.07
C GLU A 42 -13.54 19.81 -36.88
N ARG A 43 -14.17 19.90 -35.70
CA ARG A 43 -13.69 19.30 -34.44
C ARG A 43 -12.28 19.74 -34.04
N ARG A 44 -11.91 20.98 -34.37
CA ARG A 44 -10.66 21.59 -33.89
C ARG A 44 -10.89 22.19 -32.52
N ASP A 45 -9.88 22.15 -31.67
CA ASP A 45 -9.97 22.66 -30.30
C ASP A 45 -9.67 24.17 -30.23
N PRO A 46 -10.47 24.98 -29.52
CA PRO A 46 -10.26 26.43 -29.39
C PRO A 46 -9.06 26.78 -28.50
N SER A 47 -8.72 25.89 -27.57
CA SER A 47 -7.64 26.03 -26.61
C SER A 47 -7.33 24.67 -26.00
N ALA A 48 -6.22 24.58 -25.29
CA ALA A 48 -5.75 23.33 -24.72
C ALA A 48 -6.60 22.81 -23.54
N ILE A 49 -7.49 23.64 -22.96
CA ILE A 49 -8.39 23.24 -21.87
C ILE A 49 -9.69 22.61 -22.36
N PHE A 50 -10.05 22.81 -23.64
CA PHE A 50 -11.26 22.25 -24.25
C PHE A 50 -10.88 21.23 -25.32
N ASP A 51 -11.18 19.96 -25.04
CA ASP A 51 -10.95 18.85 -25.96
C ASP A 51 -12.30 18.41 -26.55
N THR A 52 -12.48 18.69 -27.84
CA THR A 52 -13.72 18.42 -28.57
C THR A 52 -14.02 16.93 -28.67
N ASP A 53 -13.00 16.10 -28.81
CA ASP A 53 -13.16 14.65 -28.94
C ASP A 53 -13.48 14.01 -27.58
N TYR A 54 -12.79 14.43 -26.53
CA TYR A 54 -13.12 14.10 -25.14
C TYR A 54 -14.57 14.48 -24.83
N TYR A 55 -14.96 15.74 -25.07
CA TYR A 55 -16.29 16.23 -24.73
C TYR A 55 -17.40 15.42 -25.41
N LEU A 56 -17.22 15.09 -26.70
CA LEU A 56 -18.20 14.29 -27.44
C LEU A 56 -18.16 12.80 -27.07
N SER A 57 -17.03 12.29 -26.57
CA SER A 57 -16.95 10.92 -26.05
C SER A 57 -17.67 10.76 -24.70
N GLN A 58 -17.59 11.78 -23.83
CA GLN A 58 -18.21 11.77 -22.51
C GLN A 58 -19.71 12.06 -22.57
N TYR A 59 -20.12 12.93 -23.50
CA TYR A 59 -21.48 13.46 -23.57
C TYR A 59 -22.19 13.03 -24.85
N LEU A 60 -22.71 11.80 -24.85
CA LEU A 60 -23.33 11.18 -26.02
C LEU A 60 -24.55 11.95 -26.55
N ASP A 61 -25.28 12.64 -25.67
CA ASP A 61 -26.38 13.54 -26.04
C ASP A 61 -25.90 14.74 -26.86
N VAL A 62 -24.74 15.30 -26.51
CA VAL A 62 -24.09 16.37 -27.28
C VAL A 62 -23.54 15.80 -28.60
N ALA A 63 -22.93 14.62 -28.56
CA ALA A 63 -22.45 13.95 -29.77
C ALA A 63 -23.57 13.69 -30.79
N ASP A 64 -24.76 13.30 -30.32
CA ASP A 64 -25.95 13.16 -31.15
C ASP A 64 -26.36 14.49 -31.78
N ALA A 65 -26.34 15.59 -31.01
CA ALA A 65 -26.74 16.91 -31.48
C ALA A 65 -25.74 17.51 -32.50
N VAL A 66 -24.44 17.30 -32.27
CA VAL A 66 -23.36 17.67 -33.21
C VAL A 66 -23.47 16.86 -34.51
N ARG A 67 -23.72 15.55 -34.42
CA ARG A 67 -23.96 14.70 -35.62
C ARG A 67 -25.18 15.13 -36.43
N GLN A 68 -26.17 15.73 -35.78
CA GLN A 68 -27.37 16.28 -36.43
C GLN A 68 -27.15 17.71 -36.97
N GLY A 69 -25.97 18.30 -36.77
CA GLY A 69 -25.66 19.67 -37.19
C GLY A 69 -26.46 20.74 -36.45
N SER A 70 -26.95 20.44 -35.24
CA SER A 70 -27.80 21.35 -34.47
C SER A 70 -27.00 22.42 -33.71
N LEU A 71 -25.76 22.11 -33.32
CA LEU A 71 -24.82 23.00 -32.66
C LEU A 71 -23.40 22.42 -32.72
N ALA A 72 -22.37 23.23 -32.46
CA ALA A 72 -21.00 22.76 -32.25
C ALA A 72 -20.75 22.32 -30.79
N ALA A 73 -19.72 21.51 -30.55
CA ALA A 73 -19.37 21.04 -29.19
C ALA A 73 -19.03 22.21 -28.25
N VAL A 74 -18.18 23.14 -28.71
CA VAL A 74 -17.80 24.34 -27.95
C VAL A 74 -19.01 25.25 -27.68
N GLU A 75 -19.94 25.35 -28.65
CA GLU A 75 -21.17 26.12 -28.50
C GLU A 75 -22.07 25.50 -27.42
N HIS A 76 -22.16 24.17 -27.37
CA HIS A 76 -22.87 23.48 -26.28
C HIS A 76 -22.25 23.82 -24.92
N TYR A 77 -20.94 23.70 -24.82
CA TYR A 77 -20.23 23.90 -23.56
C TYR A 77 -20.40 25.33 -23.02
N LEU A 78 -20.20 26.33 -23.87
CA LEU A 78 -20.33 27.73 -23.50
C LEU A 78 -21.77 28.09 -23.11
N ASN A 79 -22.78 27.57 -23.80
CA ASN A 79 -24.18 27.90 -23.54
C ASN A 79 -24.81 27.09 -22.40
N PHE A 80 -24.39 25.84 -22.22
CA PHE A 80 -25.03 24.88 -21.31
C PHE A 80 -24.00 24.14 -20.45
N GLY A 81 -23.02 23.51 -21.06
CA GLY A 81 -22.11 22.57 -20.40
C GLY A 81 -21.42 23.10 -19.15
N GLN A 82 -20.90 24.32 -19.19
CA GLN A 82 -20.22 24.93 -18.02
C GLN A 82 -21.16 25.14 -16.81
N ARG A 83 -22.48 25.26 -17.03
CA ARG A 83 -23.50 25.38 -15.97
C ARG A 83 -24.07 24.03 -15.56
N GLU A 84 -24.07 23.07 -16.48
CA GLU A 84 -24.46 21.68 -16.23
C GLU A 84 -23.37 20.90 -15.48
N GLY A 85 -22.20 21.50 -15.28
CA GLY A 85 -21.06 20.88 -14.63
C GLY A 85 -20.39 19.80 -15.48
N ARG A 86 -20.42 19.97 -16.80
CA ARG A 86 -19.72 19.10 -17.75
C ARG A 86 -18.25 19.51 -17.83
N ASP A 87 -17.36 18.55 -17.94
CA ASP A 87 -15.92 18.76 -18.02
C ASP A 87 -15.50 19.07 -19.46
N PRO A 88 -14.76 20.17 -19.71
CA PRO A 88 -14.34 20.56 -21.05
C PRO A 88 -13.22 19.69 -21.64
N GLY A 89 -12.48 18.96 -20.78
CA GLY A 89 -11.31 18.18 -21.14
C GLY A 89 -10.76 17.43 -19.94
N LEU A 90 -9.80 16.52 -20.14
CA LEU A 90 -9.22 15.68 -19.08
C LEU A 90 -8.57 16.48 -17.94
N LEU A 91 -8.05 17.67 -18.23
CA LEU A 91 -7.26 18.47 -17.29
C LEU A 91 -8.11 19.34 -16.36
N TYR A 92 -9.43 19.38 -16.54
CA TYR A 92 -10.35 20.05 -15.64
C TYR A 92 -11.51 19.13 -15.27
N ASP A 93 -11.70 18.92 -13.97
CA ASP A 93 -12.79 18.13 -13.42
C ASP A 93 -13.61 19.03 -12.50
N GLN A 94 -14.81 19.39 -12.93
CA GLN A 94 -15.67 20.31 -12.21
C GLN A 94 -16.03 19.79 -10.82
N SER A 95 -16.36 18.50 -10.71
CA SER A 95 -16.80 17.92 -9.44
C SER A 95 -15.66 17.90 -8.43
N PHE A 96 -14.48 17.46 -8.88
CA PHE A 96 -13.24 17.48 -8.11
C PHE A 96 -12.83 18.89 -7.72
N TYR A 97 -12.90 19.84 -8.66
CA TYR A 97 -12.49 21.20 -8.40
C TYR A 97 -13.37 21.85 -7.33
N LEU A 98 -14.70 21.66 -7.40
CA LEU A 98 -15.59 22.22 -6.39
C LEU A 98 -15.49 21.52 -5.03
N SER A 99 -15.27 20.20 -5.00
CA SER A 99 -15.10 19.49 -3.72
C SER A 99 -13.86 19.96 -2.96
N ASN A 100 -12.78 20.26 -3.68
CA ASN A 100 -11.52 20.75 -3.09
C ASN A 100 -11.53 22.26 -2.81
N ASN A 101 -12.51 23.00 -3.33
CA ASN A 101 -12.57 24.45 -3.23
C ASN A 101 -13.95 24.91 -2.74
N PRO A 102 -14.28 24.75 -1.44
CA PRO A 102 -15.60 25.07 -0.90
C PRO A 102 -16.02 26.55 -1.07
N ASP A 103 -15.04 27.46 -1.10
CA ASP A 103 -15.24 28.88 -1.40
C ASP A 103 -15.76 29.09 -2.84
N VAL A 104 -15.18 28.36 -3.80
CA VAL A 104 -15.62 28.36 -5.21
C VAL A 104 -16.96 27.66 -5.34
N ALA A 105 -17.16 26.53 -4.66
CA ALA A 105 -18.44 25.83 -4.65
C ALA A 105 -19.59 26.74 -4.18
N ALA A 106 -19.36 27.55 -3.14
CA ALA A 106 -20.32 28.53 -2.67
C ALA A 106 -20.61 29.63 -3.70
N ALA A 107 -19.59 30.13 -4.40
CA ALA A 107 -19.76 31.13 -5.46
C ALA A 107 -20.53 30.58 -6.68
N VAL A 108 -20.24 29.32 -7.07
CA VAL A 108 -20.97 28.61 -8.14
C VAL A 108 -22.43 28.37 -7.75
N ALA A 109 -22.69 27.93 -6.52
CA ALA A 109 -24.06 27.74 -6.01
C ALA A 109 -24.85 29.06 -5.95
N ALA A 110 -24.16 30.19 -5.80
CA ALA A 110 -24.74 31.54 -5.82
C ALA A 110 -24.86 32.14 -7.23
N ASP A 111 -24.55 31.37 -8.29
CA ASP A 111 -24.55 31.81 -9.70
C ASP A 111 -23.69 33.05 -9.95
N GLN A 112 -22.59 33.20 -9.21
CA GLN A 112 -21.67 34.34 -9.33
C GLN A 112 -20.64 34.13 -10.45
N LEU A 113 -20.23 32.88 -10.66
CA LEU A 113 -19.23 32.43 -11.63
C LEU A 113 -19.35 30.91 -11.83
N THR A 114 -18.74 30.35 -12.88
CA THR A 114 -18.58 28.88 -13.02
C THR A 114 -17.26 28.39 -12.45
N GLY A 115 -17.16 27.08 -12.15
CA GLY A 115 -15.91 26.51 -11.64
C GLY A 115 -14.73 26.74 -12.59
N ILE A 116 -14.93 26.50 -13.89
CA ILE A 116 -13.91 26.72 -14.92
C ILE A 116 -13.53 28.21 -15.03
N GLU A 117 -14.49 29.13 -14.87
CA GLU A 117 -14.22 30.57 -14.88
C GLU A 117 -13.38 30.98 -13.68
N HIS A 118 -13.64 30.41 -12.50
CA HIS A 118 -12.76 30.63 -11.35
C HIS A 118 -11.34 30.14 -11.64
N PHE A 119 -11.23 28.93 -12.18
CA PHE A 119 -9.93 28.31 -12.41
C PHE A 119 -9.07 29.13 -13.37
N LEU A 120 -9.60 29.47 -14.54
CA LEU A 120 -8.85 30.23 -15.56
C LEU A 120 -8.51 31.66 -15.10
N ASN A 121 -9.34 32.30 -14.29
CA ASN A 121 -9.09 33.69 -13.84
C ASN A 121 -8.25 33.79 -12.56
N PHE A 122 -8.32 32.79 -11.68
CA PHE A 122 -7.74 32.83 -10.34
C PHE A 122 -7.03 31.53 -9.98
N GLY A 123 -7.69 30.39 -10.19
CA GLY A 123 -7.20 29.09 -9.73
C GLY A 123 -5.81 28.73 -10.22
N GLU A 124 -5.45 29.06 -11.46
CA GLU A 124 -4.10 28.81 -11.97
C GLU A 124 -3.02 29.60 -11.22
N ALA A 125 -3.27 30.88 -10.93
CA ALA A 125 -2.35 31.74 -10.20
C ALA A 125 -2.34 31.46 -8.69
N GLU A 126 -3.37 30.79 -8.20
CA GLU A 126 -3.51 30.30 -6.83
C GLU A 126 -2.97 28.86 -6.65
N ASP A 127 -2.36 28.28 -7.70
CA ASP A 127 -1.85 26.90 -7.73
C ASP A 127 -2.90 25.85 -7.34
N ARG A 128 -4.19 26.12 -7.62
CA ARG A 128 -5.28 25.17 -7.32
C ARG A 128 -5.23 23.99 -8.30
N THR A 129 -5.40 22.78 -7.76
CA THR A 129 -5.44 21.54 -8.55
C THR A 129 -6.78 21.46 -9.31
N PRO A 130 -6.81 21.54 -10.66
CA PRO A 130 -8.04 21.59 -11.46
C PRO A 130 -8.69 20.24 -11.69
N SER A 131 -7.92 19.16 -11.59
CA SER A 131 -8.38 17.81 -11.84
C SER A 131 -7.50 16.81 -11.11
N ARG A 132 -7.99 15.57 -11.03
CA ARG A 132 -7.26 14.43 -10.50
C ARG A 132 -6.03 14.04 -11.36
N PHE A 133 -5.88 14.60 -12.57
CA PHE A 133 -4.85 14.26 -13.54
C PHE A 133 -3.75 15.30 -13.71
N TYR A 134 -3.93 16.52 -13.18
CA TYR A 134 -2.90 17.55 -13.19
C TYR A 134 -2.64 18.02 -11.76
N ASN A 135 -1.44 17.74 -11.25
CA ASN A 135 -1.00 18.21 -9.94
C ASN A 135 0.06 19.32 -10.13
N PRO A 136 -0.26 20.59 -9.83
CA PRO A 136 0.68 21.70 -10.03
C PRO A 136 1.96 21.55 -9.19
N ALA A 137 1.86 21.09 -7.94
CA ALA A 137 3.02 20.89 -7.09
C ALA A 137 3.96 19.82 -7.65
N TYR A 138 3.40 18.67 -8.07
CA TYR A 138 4.14 17.62 -8.75
C TYR A 138 4.81 18.14 -10.04
N TYR A 139 4.03 18.81 -10.88
CA TYR A 139 4.52 19.30 -12.16
C TYR A 139 5.67 20.30 -11.99
N LEU A 140 5.57 21.24 -11.05
CA LEU A 140 6.61 22.24 -10.81
C LEU A 140 7.85 21.65 -10.13
N ASP A 141 7.69 20.68 -9.24
CA ASP A 141 8.81 19.97 -8.61
C ASP A 141 9.66 19.23 -9.65
N ARG A 142 9.00 18.51 -10.57
CA ARG A 142 9.68 17.79 -11.67
C ARG A 142 10.25 18.71 -12.75
N ASN A 143 9.81 19.97 -12.80
CA ASN A 143 10.20 20.92 -13.85
C ASN A 143 10.73 22.25 -13.27
N PRO A 144 11.97 22.27 -12.74
CA PRO A 144 12.54 23.46 -12.09
C PRO A 144 12.66 24.69 -13.00
N ASP A 145 12.78 24.49 -14.32
CA ASP A 145 12.77 25.56 -15.31
C ASP A 145 11.40 26.24 -15.40
N VAL A 146 10.31 25.45 -15.31
CA VAL A 146 8.94 25.96 -15.25
C VAL A 146 8.66 26.61 -13.92
N ALA A 147 9.08 25.99 -12.81
CA ALA A 147 8.97 26.60 -11.48
C ALA A 147 9.62 27.99 -11.41
N ALA A 148 10.80 28.15 -12.03
CA ALA A 148 11.47 29.46 -12.12
C ALA A 148 10.70 30.46 -13.00
N ALA A 149 9.99 30.01 -14.04
CA ALA A 149 9.15 30.86 -14.89
C ALA A 149 7.86 31.30 -14.18
N VAL A 150 7.22 30.38 -13.44
CA VAL A 150 6.05 30.67 -12.58
C VAL A 150 6.43 31.66 -11.49
N ALA A 151 7.53 31.44 -10.77
CA ALA A 151 8.03 32.37 -9.75
C ALA A 151 8.38 33.76 -10.30
N ALA A 152 8.63 33.87 -11.60
CA ALA A 152 8.90 35.13 -12.30
C ALA A 152 7.64 35.74 -12.96
N ASP A 153 6.45 35.20 -12.70
CA ASP A 153 5.16 35.65 -13.21
C ASP A 153 5.11 35.71 -14.76
N ARG A 154 5.74 34.71 -15.42
CA ARG A 154 5.82 34.65 -16.88
C ARG A 154 4.74 33.78 -17.51
N LEU A 155 4.31 32.74 -16.80
CA LEU A 155 3.32 31.73 -17.19
C LEU A 155 2.94 30.91 -15.94
N THR A 156 1.76 30.28 -15.95
CA THR A 156 1.35 29.32 -14.90
C THR A 156 1.87 27.92 -15.22
N GLY A 157 1.92 27.02 -14.23
CA GLY A 157 2.37 25.64 -14.47
C GLY A 157 1.52 24.93 -15.53
N ILE A 158 0.19 25.06 -15.43
CA ILE A 158 -0.71 24.41 -16.38
C ILE A 158 -0.62 25.05 -17.75
N GLN A 159 -0.49 26.38 -17.84
CA GLN A 159 -0.25 27.07 -19.10
C GLN A 159 1.02 26.52 -19.78
N HIS A 160 2.11 26.32 -19.03
CA HIS A 160 3.30 25.66 -19.60
C HIS A 160 2.97 24.29 -20.16
N TYR A 161 2.26 23.46 -19.39
CA TYR A 161 1.97 22.10 -19.80
C TYR A 161 1.15 22.07 -21.10
N LEU A 162 0.11 22.90 -21.15
CA LEU A 162 -0.79 23.06 -22.28
C LEU A 162 -0.09 23.60 -23.54
N GLU A 163 0.82 24.57 -23.40
CA GLU A 163 1.52 25.18 -24.54
C GLU A 163 2.75 24.37 -25.01
N PHE A 164 3.48 23.75 -24.08
CA PHE A 164 4.78 23.12 -24.34
C PHE A 164 4.90 21.71 -23.76
N GLY A 165 4.51 21.53 -22.49
CA GLY A 165 4.82 20.32 -21.72
C GLY A 165 4.27 19.03 -22.33
N ALA A 166 3.07 19.07 -22.91
CA ALA A 166 2.50 17.91 -23.61
C ALA A 166 3.34 17.47 -24.83
N ILE A 167 3.83 18.44 -25.63
CA ILE A 167 4.70 18.16 -26.80
C ILE A 167 6.11 17.75 -26.35
N GLU A 168 6.55 18.24 -25.19
CA GLU A 168 7.83 17.89 -24.57
C GLU A 168 7.78 16.55 -23.81
N ASN A 169 6.63 15.87 -23.78
CA ASN A 169 6.39 14.64 -22.99
C ASN A 169 6.68 14.80 -21.49
N ARG A 170 6.39 15.97 -20.92
CA ARG A 170 6.53 16.20 -19.47
C ARG A 170 5.41 15.48 -18.72
N GLU A 171 5.73 14.79 -17.64
CA GLU A 171 4.75 14.18 -16.74
C GLU A 171 3.92 15.26 -16.04
N LEU A 172 2.60 15.15 -16.10
CA LEU A 172 1.68 16.12 -15.50
C LEU A 172 1.11 15.69 -14.15
N SER A 173 1.21 14.40 -13.84
CA SER A 173 0.83 13.79 -12.58
C SER A 173 1.59 12.47 -12.39
N PRO A 174 1.59 11.94 -11.16
CA PRO A 174 2.14 10.61 -10.87
C PRO A 174 1.47 9.46 -11.64
N PHE A 175 0.27 9.69 -12.16
CA PHE A 175 -0.62 8.65 -12.67
C PHE A 175 -0.47 8.36 -14.16
N ILE A 176 0.15 9.28 -14.90
CA ILE A 176 0.22 9.27 -16.36
C ILE A 176 1.66 9.56 -16.77
N GLU A 177 2.33 8.54 -17.32
CA GLU A 177 3.63 8.68 -17.96
C GLU A 177 3.42 8.88 -19.47
N PRO A 178 3.76 10.06 -20.04
CA PRO A 178 3.64 10.30 -21.47
C PRO A 178 4.50 9.32 -22.29
N GLY A 179 3.86 8.58 -23.19
CA GLY A 179 4.53 7.54 -23.99
C GLY A 179 4.78 6.22 -23.26
N GLY A 180 4.41 6.14 -21.98
CA GLY A 180 4.40 4.91 -21.19
C GLY A 180 3.26 3.97 -21.58
N SER A 181 3.23 2.79 -20.96
CA SER A 181 2.12 1.84 -21.10
C SER A 181 0.82 2.45 -20.57
N SER A 182 -0.29 2.24 -21.29
CA SER A 182 -1.61 2.57 -20.75
C SER A 182 -2.08 1.63 -19.64
N LEU A 183 -1.33 0.54 -19.38
CA LEU A 183 -1.40 -0.28 -18.16
C LEU A 183 -0.15 -0.05 -17.28
N PRO A 184 -0.02 1.10 -16.60
CA PRO A 184 1.25 1.54 -16.00
C PRO A 184 1.69 0.66 -14.81
N ASN A 185 0.73 0.09 -14.08
CA ASN A 185 1.02 -0.75 -12.91
C ASN A 185 0.99 -2.26 -13.25
N GLY A 186 0.97 -2.64 -14.54
CA GLY A 186 0.79 -4.02 -14.96
C GLY A 186 -0.51 -4.64 -14.46
N VAL A 187 -0.50 -5.95 -14.21
CA VAL A 187 -1.67 -6.73 -13.77
C VAL A 187 -1.35 -7.50 -12.49
N ALA A 188 -2.38 -7.86 -11.72
CA ALA A 188 -2.22 -8.66 -10.52
C ALA A 188 -3.35 -9.68 -10.34
N ALA A 189 -3.06 -10.75 -9.60
CA ALA A 189 -4.05 -11.71 -9.13
C ALA A 189 -3.91 -11.89 -7.61
N GLY A 190 -5.01 -12.10 -6.91
CA GLY A 190 -5.01 -12.30 -5.46
C GLY A 190 -6.33 -12.85 -4.96
N ASP A 191 -6.45 -12.98 -3.64
CA ASP A 191 -7.58 -13.65 -2.97
C ASP A 191 -7.95 -14.98 -3.67
N VAL A 192 -6.90 -15.72 -4.04
CA VAL A 192 -7.01 -16.99 -4.73
C VAL A 192 -7.50 -18.05 -3.74
N THR A 193 -8.47 -18.84 -4.15
CA THR A 193 -8.94 -20.00 -3.37
C THR A 193 -8.71 -21.27 -4.19
N GLN A 194 -9.25 -22.40 -3.74
CA GLN A 194 -9.29 -23.61 -4.55
C GLN A 194 -10.11 -23.42 -5.84
N THR A 195 -11.07 -22.49 -5.86
CA THR A 195 -12.05 -22.39 -6.97
C THR A 195 -12.31 -20.97 -7.46
N SER A 196 -11.59 -19.97 -6.94
CA SER A 196 -11.78 -18.57 -7.31
C SER A 196 -10.47 -17.79 -7.33
N ALA A 197 -10.47 -16.62 -7.97
CA ALA A 197 -9.38 -15.65 -7.92
C ALA A 197 -9.94 -14.25 -8.22
N MET A 198 -9.31 -13.21 -7.67
CA MET A 198 -9.54 -11.83 -8.06
C MET A 198 -8.44 -11.40 -9.03
N LEU A 199 -8.82 -10.97 -10.24
CA LEU A 199 -7.90 -10.33 -11.19
C LEU A 199 -8.01 -8.80 -11.08
N TRP A 200 -6.92 -8.12 -11.37
CA TRP A 200 -6.79 -6.67 -11.22
C TRP A 200 -6.01 -6.07 -12.37
N ALA A 201 -6.44 -4.89 -12.84
CA ALA A 201 -5.69 -4.05 -13.76
C ALA A 201 -6.05 -2.57 -13.52
N ARG A 202 -5.12 -1.66 -13.79
CA ARG A 202 -5.40 -0.22 -13.87
C ARG A 202 -5.01 0.27 -15.24
N THR A 203 -5.91 0.99 -15.90
CA THR A 203 -5.71 1.62 -17.21
C THR A 203 -5.69 3.13 -17.08
N THR A 204 -4.83 3.82 -17.84
CA THR A 204 -4.86 5.28 -17.98
C THR A 204 -5.82 5.75 -19.07
N THR A 205 -6.36 4.83 -19.87
CA THR A 205 -7.30 5.11 -20.96
C THR A 205 -8.68 4.58 -20.60
N PRO A 206 -9.67 5.46 -20.34
CA PRO A 206 -11.06 5.05 -20.14
C PRO A 206 -11.59 4.24 -21.32
N GLY A 207 -12.44 3.25 -21.01
CA GLY A 207 -13.03 2.34 -21.99
C GLY A 207 -12.92 0.87 -21.57
N PRO A 208 -13.28 -0.05 -22.48
CA PRO A 208 -13.14 -1.48 -22.25
C PRO A 208 -11.72 -1.91 -21.83
N VAL A 209 -11.68 -2.71 -20.76
CA VAL A 209 -10.54 -3.52 -20.31
C VAL A 209 -10.95 -4.98 -20.42
N ASN A 210 -10.31 -5.71 -21.32
CA ASN A 210 -10.58 -7.10 -21.60
C ASN A 210 -9.65 -7.99 -20.79
N PHE A 211 -10.22 -8.96 -20.08
CA PHE A 211 -9.52 -10.03 -19.38
C PHE A 211 -9.75 -11.34 -20.14
N GLU A 212 -8.68 -11.99 -20.56
CA GLU A 212 -8.70 -13.30 -21.20
C GLU A 212 -7.89 -14.29 -20.37
N TRP A 213 -8.44 -15.44 -20.03
CA TRP A 213 -7.72 -16.51 -19.33
C TRP A 213 -8.00 -17.86 -19.96
N ASN A 214 -7.24 -18.90 -19.58
CA ASN A 214 -7.45 -20.26 -20.05
C ASN A 214 -8.73 -20.91 -19.45
N GLY A 215 -9.89 -20.32 -19.75
CA GLY A 215 -11.18 -20.66 -19.20
C GLY A 215 -12.30 -19.68 -19.58
N GLY A 216 -11.98 -18.49 -20.11
CA GLY A 216 -13.00 -17.51 -20.50
C GLY A 216 -12.44 -16.15 -20.90
N VAL A 217 -13.38 -15.24 -21.22
CA VAL A 217 -13.12 -13.83 -21.48
C VAL A 217 -14.16 -13.01 -20.74
N ALA A 218 -13.76 -11.85 -20.23
CA ALA A 218 -14.66 -10.87 -19.64
C ALA A 218 -14.19 -9.45 -19.99
N GLU A 219 -15.13 -8.52 -20.04
CA GLU A 219 -14.87 -7.10 -20.30
C GLU A 219 -15.39 -6.29 -19.13
N ILE A 220 -14.58 -5.36 -18.62
CA ILE A 220 -14.99 -4.35 -17.64
C ILE A 220 -14.69 -2.98 -18.23
N VAL A 221 -15.66 -2.07 -18.18
CA VAL A 221 -15.46 -0.69 -18.65
C VAL A 221 -14.83 0.12 -17.53
N ALA A 222 -13.59 0.56 -17.73
CA ALA A 222 -12.94 1.52 -16.85
C ALA A 222 -13.47 2.92 -17.17
N THR A 223 -14.04 3.59 -16.17
CA THR A 223 -14.59 4.96 -16.31
C THR A 223 -13.68 6.03 -15.71
N ASP A 224 -12.84 5.64 -14.76
CA ASP A 224 -11.88 6.52 -14.09
C ASP A 224 -10.49 5.89 -14.16
N PRO A 225 -9.50 6.53 -14.81
CA PRO A 225 -8.16 5.98 -14.92
C PRO A 225 -7.35 6.04 -13.61
N LEU A 226 -7.89 6.60 -12.53
CA LEU A 226 -7.31 6.46 -11.19
C LEU A 226 -7.79 5.20 -10.47
N VAL A 227 -8.98 4.69 -10.81
CA VAL A 227 -9.61 3.56 -10.12
C VAL A 227 -9.30 2.27 -10.88
N PRO A 228 -8.60 1.31 -10.27
CA PRO A 228 -8.37 0.01 -10.89
C PRO A 228 -9.68 -0.76 -11.13
N VAL A 229 -9.69 -1.59 -12.17
CA VAL A 229 -10.77 -2.55 -12.42
C VAL A 229 -10.41 -3.91 -11.80
N LYS A 230 -11.42 -4.54 -11.16
CA LYS A 230 -11.30 -5.86 -10.52
C LYS A 230 -12.29 -6.86 -11.15
N LEU A 231 -11.83 -8.07 -11.45
CA LEU A 231 -12.66 -9.16 -11.97
C LEU A 231 -12.60 -10.38 -11.05
N GLN A 232 -13.74 -10.73 -10.44
CA GLN A 232 -13.90 -11.98 -9.72
C GLN A 232 -14.07 -13.15 -10.71
N LEU A 233 -13.23 -14.17 -10.56
CA LEU A 233 -13.37 -15.46 -11.24
C LEU A 233 -13.86 -16.51 -10.23
N ASP A 234 -14.86 -17.30 -10.63
CA ASP A 234 -15.39 -18.42 -9.85
C ASP A 234 -15.42 -19.71 -10.67
N GLY A 235 -15.59 -20.86 -10.00
CA GLY A 235 -15.71 -22.16 -10.64
C GLY A 235 -14.40 -22.68 -11.27
N LEU A 236 -13.25 -22.15 -10.85
CA LEU A 236 -11.94 -22.60 -11.29
C LEU A 236 -11.66 -24.03 -10.78
N GLN A 237 -10.88 -24.78 -11.56
CA GLN A 237 -10.36 -26.08 -11.12
C GLN A 237 -9.28 -25.91 -10.05
N PRO A 238 -9.35 -26.61 -8.91
CA PRO A 238 -8.31 -26.59 -7.88
C PRO A 238 -6.95 -27.06 -8.37
N ASN A 239 -5.89 -26.66 -7.66
CA ASN A 239 -4.49 -27.05 -7.94
C ASN A 239 -4.10 -26.87 -9.42
N THR A 240 -4.58 -25.80 -10.04
CA THR A 240 -4.41 -25.53 -11.47
C THR A 240 -3.78 -24.16 -11.67
N GLU A 241 -2.75 -24.10 -12.50
CA GLU A 241 -2.11 -22.87 -12.93
C GLU A 241 -2.91 -22.24 -14.08
N TYR A 242 -3.22 -20.96 -13.94
CA TYR A 242 -3.89 -20.14 -14.94
C TYR A 242 -2.94 -19.03 -15.38
N THR A 243 -2.88 -18.81 -16.68
CA THR A 243 -2.36 -17.57 -17.27
C THR A 243 -3.54 -16.73 -17.73
N TYR A 244 -3.38 -15.41 -17.62
CA TYR A 244 -4.37 -14.45 -18.08
C TYR A 244 -3.68 -13.27 -18.75
N THR A 245 -4.36 -12.69 -19.74
CA THR A 245 -3.93 -11.51 -20.49
C THR A 245 -4.97 -10.42 -20.31
N VAL A 246 -4.51 -9.20 -20.09
CA VAL A 246 -5.33 -8.00 -20.02
C VAL A 246 -4.96 -7.07 -21.16
N SER A 247 -5.95 -6.56 -21.87
CA SER A 247 -5.77 -5.52 -22.87
C SER A 247 -6.74 -4.37 -22.66
N ASP A 248 -6.31 -3.13 -22.86
CA ASP A 248 -7.13 -1.94 -22.68
C ASP A 248 -7.47 -1.21 -23.99
N SER A 249 -8.20 -0.11 -23.87
CA SER A 249 -8.58 0.75 -24.99
C SER A 249 -7.42 1.61 -25.53
N GLY A 250 -6.32 1.75 -24.77
CA GLY A 250 -5.08 2.39 -25.22
C GLY A 250 -4.21 1.46 -26.08
N GLY A 251 -4.54 0.16 -26.12
CA GLY A 251 -3.83 -0.86 -26.89
C GLY A 251 -2.69 -1.53 -26.12
N ALA A 252 -2.52 -1.22 -24.83
CA ALA A 252 -1.55 -1.92 -23.99
C ALA A 252 -2.04 -3.35 -23.71
N ILE A 253 -1.08 -4.27 -23.57
CA ILE A 253 -1.32 -5.67 -23.25
C ILE A 253 -0.35 -6.07 -22.12
N ALA A 254 -0.89 -6.67 -21.07
CA ALA A 254 -0.12 -7.23 -19.97
C ALA A 254 -0.57 -8.67 -19.69
N THR A 255 0.33 -9.51 -19.21
CA THR A 255 0.03 -10.92 -18.87
C THR A 255 0.42 -11.19 -17.43
N GLY A 256 -0.37 -12.01 -16.76
CA GLY A 256 -0.05 -12.52 -15.44
C GLY A 256 -0.38 -14.02 -15.30
N LYS A 257 -0.01 -14.60 -14.17
CA LYS A 257 -0.34 -15.98 -13.82
C LYS A 257 -0.65 -16.12 -12.33
N PHE A 258 -1.41 -17.15 -12.01
CA PHE A 258 -1.68 -17.57 -10.63
C PHE A 258 -1.97 -19.07 -10.58
N ARG A 259 -1.91 -19.66 -9.37
CA ARG A 259 -2.27 -21.06 -9.14
C ARG A 259 -3.37 -21.15 -8.08
N THR A 260 -4.47 -21.80 -8.44
CA THR A 260 -5.54 -22.13 -7.48
C THR A 260 -5.04 -23.14 -6.45
N LEU A 261 -5.56 -23.03 -5.23
CA LEU A 261 -5.05 -23.79 -4.09
C LEU A 261 -5.37 -25.29 -4.22
N ALA A 262 -4.52 -26.13 -3.61
CA ALA A 262 -4.75 -27.57 -3.58
C ALA A 262 -5.96 -27.92 -2.69
N PRO A 263 -6.80 -28.91 -3.10
CA PRO A 263 -7.91 -29.35 -2.26
C PRO A 263 -7.40 -30.11 -1.03
N PRO A 264 -8.10 -30.03 0.12
CA PRO A 264 -7.73 -30.77 1.33
C PRO A 264 -7.52 -32.27 1.11
N GLY A 265 -6.66 -32.89 1.92
CA GLY A 265 -6.34 -34.32 1.85
C GLY A 265 -5.23 -34.68 0.85
N ARG A 266 -4.53 -33.68 0.29
CA ARG A 266 -3.43 -33.89 -0.65
C ARG A 266 -2.22 -33.07 -0.24
N ARG A 267 -1.05 -33.73 -0.17
CA ARG A 267 0.25 -33.04 -0.08
C ARG A 267 0.82 -32.77 -1.47
N THR A 268 1.03 -31.51 -1.78
CA THR A 268 1.66 -31.01 -3.00
C THR A 268 3.02 -30.35 -2.73
N GLY A 269 3.36 -30.12 -1.45
CA GLY A 269 4.35 -29.13 -1.07
C GLY A 269 3.77 -27.72 -1.23
N LEU A 270 4.47 -26.74 -0.68
CA LEU A 270 4.07 -25.33 -0.75
C LEU A 270 5.31 -24.44 -0.72
N ARG A 271 5.34 -23.39 -1.53
CA ARG A 271 6.35 -22.32 -1.43
C ARG A 271 5.67 -20.96 -1.45
N PHE A 272 5.91 -20.11 -0.46
CA PHE A 272 5.38 -18.75 -0.44
C PHE A 272 6.36 -17.73 0.13
N GLY A 273 6.15 -16.46 -0.19
CA GLY A 273 6.95 -15.34 0.32
C GLY A 273 6.14 -14.42 1.21
N VAL A 274 6.80 -13.74 2.16
CA VAL A 274 6.18 -12.75 3.04
C VAL A 274 7.11 -11.55 3.26
N SER A 275 6.56 -10.34 3.25
CA SER A 275 7.25 -9.10 3.64
C SER A 275 6.26 -7.99 3.98
N GLY A 276 6.74 -6.91 4.60
CA GLY A 276 6.02 -5.70 4.99
C GLY A 276 6.94 -4.47 4.92
N ASP A 277 6.43 -3.33 5.33
CA ASP A 277 7.17 -2.10 5.62
C ASP A 277 8.02 -1.56 4.43
N TRP A 278 7.37 -0.75 3.58
CA TRP A 278 8.08 0.02 2.54
C TRP A 278 7.62 1.46 2.40
N GLN A 279 8.61 2.34 2.43
CA GLN A 279 8.47 3.76 2.15
C GLN A 279 8.62 4.07 0.66
N GLY A 280 7.72 4.88 0.11
CA GLY A 280 7.70 5.22 -1.30
C GLY A 280 8.95 5.96 -1.78
N GLU A 281 9.57 6.77 -0.92
CA GLU A 281 10.86 7.43 -1.20
C GLU A 281 12.04 6.46 -1.39
N LEU A 282 11.89 5.19 -1.00
CA LEU A 282 12.92 4.16 -1.13
C LEU A 282 12.71 3.21 -2.32
N ALA A 283 11.66 3.40 -3.11
CA ALA A 283 11.49 2.68 -4.37
C ALA A 283 12.72 2.91 -5.29
N PRO A 284 13.29 1.84 -5.87
CA PRO A 284 12.55 0.75 -6.51
C PRO A 284 12.72 -0.63 -5.86
N TYR A 285 13.11 -0.71 -4.59
CA TYR A 285 13.10 -1.96 -3.81
C TYR A 285 13.87 -3.16 -4.44
N PRO A 286 15.17 -3.02 -4.73
CA PRO A 286 16.02 -4.15 -5.15
C PRO A 286 16.01 -5.31 -4.13
N SER A 287 15.61 -5.06 -2.89
CA SER A 287 15.43 -6.03 -1.79
C SER A 287 14.51 -7.21 -2.11
N ILE A 288 13.56 -7.03 -3.03
CA ILE A 288 12.61 -8.10 -3.45
C ILE A 288 12.78 -8.53 -4.92
N SER A 289 13.81 -8.01 -5.61
CA SER A 289 14.03 -8.20 -7.06
C SER A 289 14.27 -9.64 -7.53
N ASN A 290 14.42 -10.58 -6.60
CA ASN A 290 14.55 -12.00 -6.94
C ASN A 290 13.27 -12.80 -6.73
N ALA A 291 12.23 -12.24 -6.07
CA ALA A 291 11.07 -12.97 -5.57
C ALA A 291 10.20 -13.56 -6.69
N ASP A 292 10.01 -12.82 -7.77
CA ASP A 292 9.27 -13.23 -8.98
C ASP A 292 9.83 -14.53 -9.62
N SER A 293 11.15 -14.71 -9.54
CA SER A 293 11.87 -15.84 -10.09
C SER A 293 11.85 -17.10 -9.20
N ARG A 294 11.30 -17.01 -7.99
CA ARG A 294 11.31 -18.10 -6.99
C ARG A 294 10.23 -19.14 -7.17
N ASN A 295 9.31 -18.92 -8.12
CA ASN A 295 8.18 -19.81 -8.40
C ASN A 295 7.35 -20.06 -7.13
N LEU A 296 6.95 -18.97 -6.48
CA LEU A 296 6.09 -18.97 -5.31
C LEU A 296 4.66 -19.34 -5.72
N ASP A 297 3.95 -20.08 -4.87
CA ASP A 297 2.51 -20.33 -5.01
C ASP A 297 1.71 -19.06 -4.65
N PHE A 298 2.20 -18.27 -3.70
CA PHE A 298 1.68 -16.93 -3.37
C PHE A 298 2.71 -16.06 -2.63
N PHE A 299 2.41 -14.76 -2.50
CA PHE A 299 3.16 -13.81 -1.69
C PHE A 299 2.22 -13.04 -0.75
N VAL A 300 2.59 -12.86 0.52
CA VAL A 300 1.80 -12.13 1.51
C VAL A 300 2.45 -10.78 1.83
N GLN A 301 1.66 -9.72 1.77
CA GLN A 301 2.01 -8.37 2.20
C GLN A 301 1.40 -8.14 3.59
N VAL A 302 2.24 -8.09 4.64
CA VAL A 302 1.79 -8.11 6.05
C VAL A 302 1.75 -6.71 6.70
N GLY A 303 1.26 -5.72 5.95
CA GLY A 303 1.12 -4.34 6.45
C GLY A 303 2.19 -3.38 5.95
N ASP A 304 1.96 -2.11 6.23
CA ASP A 304 2.79 -0.95 5.86
C ASP A 304 3.16 -0.95 4.38
N THR A 305 2.10 -1.10 3.58
CA THR A 305 2.22 -1.30 2.13
C THR A 305 2.15 -0.01 1.32
N LEU A 306 2.16 1.13 2.03
CA LEU A 306 1.88 2.45 1.51
C LEU A 306 2.70 3.55 2.18
N GLU A 307 2.88 3.47 3.51
CA GLU A 307 3.51 4.51 4.31
C GLU A 307 2.82 5.89 4.10
N ALA A 308 1.51 5.91 4.33
CA ALA A 308 0.60 7.04 4.17
C ALA A 308 1.06 8.31 4.90
N ASP A 309 1.84 8.16 5.97
CA ASP A 309 2.32 9.24 6.83
C ASP A 309 3.85 9.47 6.77
N SER A 310 4.47 9.02 5.68
CA SER A 310 5.83 9.42 5.23
C SER A 310 5.78 10.49 4.13
N SER A 311 6.93 11.10 3.84
CA SER A 311 7.10 11.94 2.65
C SER A 311 6.81 11.13 1.38
N SER A 312 6.39 11.78 0.30
CA SER A 312 6.16 11.11 -0.97
C SER A 312 6.81 11.89 -2.12
N PRO A 313 7.66 11.26 -2.94
CA PRO A 313 8.18 11.87 -4.17
C PRO A 313 7.09 12.13 -5.23
N ASP A 314 5.91 11.51 -5.12
CA ASP A 314 4.77 11.75 -6.01
C ASP A 314 3.73 12.73 -5.43
N LEU A 315 3.84 13.09 -4.16
CA LEU A 315 3.06 14.15 -3.50
C LEU A 315 3.97 15.18 -2.80
N PRO A 316 4.70 16.04 -3.55
CA PRO A 316 5.59 17.02 -2.96
C PRO A 316 4.90 17.90 -1.91
N GLY A 317 5.47 17.96 -0.70
CA GLY A 317 4.93 18.74 0.42
C GLY A 317 3.85 18.05 1.26
N VAL A 318 3.36 16.88 0.84
CA VAL A 318 2.43 16.05 1.62
C VAL A 318 3.24 15.02 2.40
N ARG A 319 3.03 14.99 3.72
CA ARG A 319 3.61 13.99 4.63
C ARG A 319 2.60 13.04 5.24
N GLN A 320 1.31 13.32 5.08
CA GLN A 320 0.22 12.54 5.64
C GLN A 320 -0.90 12.57 4.62
N ALA A 321 -1.14 11.44 3.95
CA ALA A 321 -2.33 11.27 3.13
C ALA A 321 -3.57 11.37 4.02
N SER A 322 -4.52 12.16 3.57
CA SER A 322 -5.76 12.49 4.28
C SER A 322 -6.99 12.51 3.37
N SER A 323 -6.77 12.35 2.06
CA SER A 323 -7.82 12.27 1.04
C SER A 323 -7.63 11.04 0.15
N LEU A 324 -8.73 10.55 -0.42
CA LEU A 324 -8.71 9.42 -1.35
C LEU A 324 -7.68 9.58 -2.50
N LEU A 325 -7.54 10.79 -3.07
CA LEU A 325 -6.56 11.05 -4.14
C LEU A 325 -5.11 10.88 -3.65
N GLU A 326 -4.81 11.33 -2.43
CA GLU A 326 -3.47 11.17 -1.84
C GLU A 326 -3.17 9.69 -1.56
N PHE A 327 -4.15 8.94 -1.05
CA PHE A 327 -4.01 7.48 -0.88
C PHE A 327 -3.79 6.76 -2.22
N TYR A 328 -4.56 7.08 -3.26
CA TYR A 328 -4.33 6.56 -4.61
C TYR A 328 -2.95 6.89 -5.15
N THR A 329 -2.47 8.11 -4.90
CA THR A 329 -1.16 8.55 -5.39
C THR A 329 -0.05 7.75 -4.74
N LYS A 330 -0.09 7.59 -3.41
CA LYS A 330 0.90 6.77 -2.71
C LYS A 330 0.82 5.30 -3.10
N HIS A 331 -0.36 4.74 -3.38
CA HIS A 331 -0.44 3.36 -3.87
C HIS A 331 0.16 3.23 -5.28
N ASN A 332 -0.11 4.21 -6.15
CA ASN A 332 0.48 4.26 -7.49
C ASN A 332 2.01 4.42 -7.43
N GLU A 333 2.52 5.21 -6.49
CA GLU A 333 3.96 5.41 -6.26
C GLU A 333 4.72 4.08 -6.05
N ILE A 334 4.14 3.16 -5.26
CA ILE A 334 4.73 1.83 -4.99
C ILE A 334 4.80 0.95 -6.24
N TYR A 335 3.82 1.07 -7.14
CA TYR A 335 3.69 0.22 -8.33
C TYR A 335 4.15 0.90 -9.62
N SER A 336 4.82 2.05 -9.53
CA SER A 336 5.40 2.76 -10.67
C SER A 336 6.88 2.43 -10.83
N GLU A 337 7.36 2.42 -12.07
CA GLU A 337 8.79 2.20 -12.32
C GLU A 337 9.61 3.38 -11.79
N ARG A 338 10.70 3.06 -11.07
CA ARG A 338 11.70 4.07 -10.68
C ARG A 338 13.10 3.55 -10.94
N PHE A 339 13.95 4.42 -11.45
CA PHE A 339 15.35 4.10 -11.75
C PHE A 339 15.52 2.80 -12.59
N GLY A 340 14.56 2.53 -13.48
CA GLY A 340 14.58 1.37 -14.38
C GLY A 340 14.15 0.04 -13.76
N LEU A 341 13.50 0.05 -12.59
CA LEU A 341 13.07 -1.15 -11.88
C LEU A 341 11.63 -1.01 -11.34
N ASN A 342 10.90 -2.12 -11.37
CA ASN A 342 9.62 -2.27 -10.68
C ASN A 342 9.38 -3.72 -10.19
N PRO A 343 10.14 -4.18 -9.17
CA PRO A 343 10.04 -5.54 -8.67
C PRO A 343 8.65 -5.94 -8.17
N TRP A 344 7.85 -4.97 -7.72
CA TRP A 344 6.47 -5.25 -7.31
C TRP A 344 5.58 -5.65 -8.48
N VAL A 345 5.75 -5.01 -9.65
CA VAL A 345 5.03 -5.40 -10.87
C VAL A 345 5.49 -6.78 -11.34
N ASP A 346 6.80 -7.05 -11.35
CA ASP A 346 7.33 -8.38 -11.72
C ASP A 346 6.77 -9.49 -10.81
N LEU A 347 6.75 -9.25 -9.50
CA LEU A 347 6.23 -10.19 -8.51
C LEU A 347 4.73 -10.43 -8.66
N ARG A 348 3.91 -9.38 -8.74
CA ARG A 348 2.45 -9.53 -8.79
C ARG A 348 1.91 -10.04 -10.13
N GLN A 349 2.69 -9.92 -11.22
CA GLN A 349 2.38 -10.56 -12.49
C GLN A 349 2.72 -12.06 -12.48
N SER A 350 3.75 -12.46 -11.74
CA SER A 350 4.22 -13.85 -11.68
C SER A 350 3.58 -14.67 -10.56
N THR A 351 3.03 -14.03 -9.53
CA THR A 351 2.64 -14.66 -8.27
C THR A 351 1.34 -14.05 -7.73
N ALA A 352 0.44 -14.89 -7.21
CA ALA A 352 -0.77 -14.41 -6.53
C ALA A 352 -0.43 -13.72 -5.20
N THR A 353 -1.12 -12.63 -4.86
CA THR A 353 -0.87 -11.89 -3.62
C THR A 353 -2.02 -11.99 -2.62
N TYR A 354 -1.68 -12.11 -1.34
CA TYR A 354 -2.60 -11.80 -0.23
C TYR A 354 -2.08 -10.56 0.50
N SER A 355 -2.99 -9.76 1.05
CA SER A 355 -2.61 -8.50 1.70
C SER A 355 -3.48 -8.26 2.92
N THR A 356 -2.84 -7.77 3.98
CA THR A 356 -3.49 -7.04 5.08
C THR A 356 -2.76 -5.72 5.27
N TRP A 357 -3.38 -4.80 5.99
CA TRP A 357 -2.80 -3.51 6.30
C TRP A 357 -2.19 -3.47 7.71
N ASP A 358 -1.35 -2.48 7.96
CA ASP A 358 -0.99 -2.05 9.30
C ASP A 358 -1.20 -0.55 9.50
N ASP A 359 -0.58 0.06 10.50
CA ASP A 359 -0.89 1.43 10.86
C ASP A 359 -0.43 2.46 9.83
N HIS A 360 0.76 2.30 9.26
CA HIS A 360 1.28 3.22 8.26
C HIS A 360 0.54 3.12 6.92
N ASP A 361 -0.42 2.21 6.73
CA ASP A 361 -1.39 2.31 5.63
C ASP A 361 -2.41 3.46 5.83
N ILE A 362 -2.52 4.04 7.04
CA ILE A 362 -3.30 5.25 7.34
C ILE A 362 -2.47 6.29 8.12
N THR A 363 -2.09 5.99 9.37
CA THR A 363 -1.30 6.87 10.24
C THR A 363 -0.73 6.04 11.40
N ASN A 364 0.53 6.28 11.76
CA ASN A 364 1.25 5.59 12.83
C ASN A 364 0.41 5.33 14.10
N ASP A 365 0.48 4.10 14.61
CA ASP A 365 -0.16 3.57 15.83
C ASP A 365 -1.70 3.64 15.87
N PHE A 366 -2.42 3.84 14.77
CA PHE A 366 -3.89 4.02 14.87
C PHE A 366 -4.61 2.79 15.46
N ALA A 367 -5.74 3.02 16.13
CA ALA A 367 -6.59 1.98 16.72
C ALA A 367 -8.03 2.11 16.22
N GLY A 368 -8.41 1.25 15.25
CA GLY A 368 -9.69 1.33 14.55
C GLY A 368 -10.92 1.16 15.44
N GLY A 369 -10.81 0.36 16.51
CA GLY A 369 -11.88 0.12 17.50
C GLY A 369 -11.89 1.11 18.66
N ALA A 370 -10.99 2.11 18.68
CA ALA A 370 -11.00 3.18 19.68
C ALA A 370 -11.85 4.36 19.23
N ALA A 371 -12.26 5.20 20.19
CA ALA A 371 -12.84 6.51 19.86
C ALA A 371 -11.79 7.39 19.16
N PRO A 372 -12.18 8.24 18.19
CA PRO A 372 -11.25 9.11 17.47
C PRO A 372 -10.32 9.92 18.38
N SER A 373 -10.81 10.45 19.51
CA SER A 373 -9.99 11.21 20.46
C SER A 373 -9.02 10.38 21.31
N GLU A 374 -9.16 9.05 21.33
CA GLU A 374 -8.33 8.14 22.13
C GLU A 374 -7.32 7.35 21.30
N SER A 375 -7.56 7.20 20.00
CA SER A 375 -6.58 6.60 19.09
C SER A 375 -5.35 7.50 18.97
N PRO A 376 -4.13 6.94 18.93
CA PRO A 376 -2.98 7.64 18.39
C PRO A 376 -3.31 8.21 17.01
N GLN A 377 -2.91 9.47 16.80
CA GLN A 377 -3.17 10.19 15.57
C GLN A 377 -2.24 11.38 15.41
N ARG A 378 -1.85 11.67 14.16
CA ARG A 378 -1.11 12.87 13.79
C ARG A 378 -2.08 13.96 13.37
N ASN A 379 -1.83 15.20 13.80
CA ASN A 379 -2.57 16.40 13.39
C ASN A 379 -4.11 16.31 13.53
N GLY A 380 -4.63 15.45 14.41
CA GLY A 380 -6.07 15.27 14.61
C GLY A 380 -6.79 14.64 13.40
N ILE A 381 -6.11 13.79 12.61
CA ILE A 381 -6.62 13.25 11.35
C ILE A 381 -7.99 12.54 11.46
N PHE A 382 -8.28 11.90 12.59
CA PHE A 382 -9.57 11.25 12.83
C PHE A 382 -10.62 12.19 13.46
N GLY A 383 -10.20 13.37 13.91
CA GLY A 383 -11.02 14.32 14.65
C GLY A 383 -11.31 13.89 16.08
N THR A 384 -12.37 14.46 16.66
CA THR A 384 -12.80 14.21 18.06
C THR A 384 -14.27 13.81 18.14
N GLY A 385 -14.82 13.22 17.07
CA GLY A 385 -16.21 12.79 17.02
C GLY A 385 -16.51 11.58 17.91
N ASP A 386 -17.80 11.29 18.09
CA ASP A 386 -18.27 10.05 18.69
C ASP A 386 -18.10 8.87 17.70
N GLY A 387 -18.20 7.63 18.21
CA GLY A 387 -18.08 6.41 17.41
C GLY A 387 -16.65 5.85 17.41
N PHE A 388 -16.31 5.09 16.37
CA PHE A 388 -14.99 4.45 16.23
C PHE A 388 -14.16 5.08 15.11
N VAL A 389 -12.83 4.99 15.22
CA VAL A 389 -11.91 5.39 14.14
C VAL A 389 -12.27 4.70 12.82
N ASN A 390 -12.69 3.44 12.88
CA ASN A 390 -13.09 2.67 11.70
C ASN A 390 -14.40 3.14 11.01
N GLU A 391 -14.97 4.25 11.47
CA GLU A 391 -16.15 4.91 10.90
C GLU A 391 -15.83 6.31 10.36
N THR A 392 -14.61 6.80 10.62
CA THR A 392 -14.19 8.14 10.20
C THR A 392 -14.05 8.22 8.68
N PRO A 393 -14.21 9.42 8.08
CA PRO A 393 -14.02 9.61 6.64
C PRO A 393 -12.64 9.13 6.16
N VAL A 394 -11.56 9.55 6.82
CA VAL A 394 -10.20 9.21 6.40
C VAL A 394 -9.91 7.71 6.47
N PHE A 395 -10.42 7.00 7.49
CA PHE A 395 -10.29 5.54 7.57
C PHE A 395 -11.00 4.86 6.40
N ARG A 396 -12.22 5.33 6.06
CA ARG A 396 -12.98 4.76 4.94
C ARG A 396 -12.31 5.03 3.59
N GLU A 397 -11.71 6.19 3.40
CA GLU A 397 -10.96 6.54 2.19
C GLU A 397 -9.67 5.72 2.07
N GLY A 398 -8.90 5.58 3.15
CA GLY A 398 -7.71 4.72 3.19
C GLY A 398 -8.06 3.25 2.92
N LEU A 399 -9.10 2.73 3.58
CA LEU A 399 -9.59 1.36 3.36
C LEU A 399 -10.10 1.15 1.93
N GLN A 400 -10.79 2.13 1.35
CA GLN A 400 -11.24 2.08 -0.03
C GLN A 400 -10.04 1.98 -0.98
N ALA A 401 -9.05 2.86 -0.83
CA ALA A 401 -7.85 2.84 -1.65
C ALA A 401 -7.11 1.50 -1.53
N PHE A 402 -6.97 0.98 -0.30
CA PHE A 402 -6.36 -0.33 -0.06
C PHE A 402 -7.14 -1.47 -0.75
N GLN A 403 -8.47 -1.50 -0.61
CA GLN A 403 -9.36 -2.49 -1.26
C GLN A 403 -9.31 -2.44 -2.79
N GLU A 404 -9.09 -1.26 -3.36
CA GLU A 404 -9.06 -1.05 -4.80
C GLU A 404 -7.68 -1.34 -5.41
N PHE A 405 -6.58 -1.02 -4.73
CA PHE A 405 -5.21 -1.25 -5.23
C PHE A 405 -4.66 -2.65 -4.95
N LYS A 406 -5.32 -3.43 -4.09
CA LYS A 406 -5.00 -4.84 -3.88
C LYS A 406 -6.05 -5.72 -4.59
N PRO A 407 -5.67 -6.86 -5.19
CA PRO A 407 -6.61 -7.83 -5.76
C PRO A 407 -7.38 -8.61 -4.68
N LEU A 408 -8.20 -7.90 -3.90
CA LEU A 408 -9.00 -8.43 -2.79
C LEU A 408 -10.48 -8.53 -3.19
N GLN A 409 -11.13 -9.58 -2.70
CA GLN A 409 -12.58 -9.72 -2.66
C GLN A 409 -13.18 -8.84 -1.56
N ASP A 410 -14.34 -8.25 -1.86
CA ASP A 410 -15.08 -7.49 -0.88
C ASP A 410 -15.85 -8.48 0.02
N GLN A 411 -15.50 -8.55 1.30
CA GLN A 411 -16.13 -9.42 2.29
C GLN A 411 -16.50 -8.61 3.54
N PHE A 412 -17.54 -9.05 4.26
CA PHE A 412 -18.07 -8.35 5.43
C PHE A 412 -18.38 -9.32 6.57
N TYR A 413 -18.20 -8.89 7.82
CA TYR A 413 -18.49 -9.71 9.01
C TYR A 413 -20.00 -9.95 9.25
N GLY A 414 -20.88 -9.18 8.60
CA GLY A 414 -22.32 -9.20 8.86
C GLY A 414 -22.65 -8.75 10.29
N GLU A 415 -23.81 -9.13 10.82
CA GLU A 415 -24.19 -8.83 12.20
C GLU A 415 -23.38 -9.67 13.20
N THR A 416 -22.47 -9.03 13.94
CA THR A 416 -21.62 -9.71 14.95
C THR A 416 -22.09 -9.48 16.39
N GLY A 417 -22.97 -8.50 16.60
CA GLY A 417 -23.34 -8.02 17.95
C GLY A 417 -22.32 -7.10 18.61
N ASP A 418 -21.18 -6.86 17.98
CA ASP A 418 -20.16 -5.89 18.41
C ASP A 418 -20.12 -4.73 17.39
N PRO A 419 -20.46 -3.48 17.78
CA PRO A 419 -20.52 -2.37 16.83
C PRO A 419 -19.16 -2.04 16.19
N ARG A 420 -18.03 -2.46 16.79
CA ARG A 420 -16.70 -2.31 16.18
C ARG A 420 -16.59 -3.12 14.89
N THR A 421 -17.23 -4.29 14.80
CA THR A 421 -17.08 -5.25 13.70
C THR A 421 -18.34 -5.46 12.87
N ALA A 422 -19.51 -5.14 13.41
CA ALA A 422 -20.80 -5.38 12.74
C ALA A 422 -20.88 -4.66 11.38
N ASN A 423 -21.14 -5.45 10.33
CA ASN A 423 -21.22 -5.03 8.93
C ASN A 423 -19.97 -4.30 8.40
N LYS A 424 -18.83 -4.40 9.09
CA LYS A 424 -17.58 -3.82 8.62
C LYS A 424 -16.92 -4.71 7.58
N GLN A 425 -16.09 -4.08 6.76
CA GLN A 425 -15.22 -4.78 5.81
C GLN A 425 -14.39 -5.80 6.57
N LYS A 426 -14.22 -6.98 5.98
CA LYS A 426 -13.47 -8.07 6.53
C LYS A 426 -12.22 -8.28 5.69
N LEU A 427 -11.06 -7.91 6.23
CA LEU A 427 -9.75 -8.23 5.64
C LEU A 427 -9.26 -9.63 6.03
N TYR A 428 -9.81 -10.21 7.10
CA TYR A 428 -9.45 -11.57 7.51
C TYR A 428 -9.67 -12.60 6.39
N ARG A 429 -8.67 -13.46 6.16
CA ARG A 429 -8.73 -14.58 5.21
C ARG A 429 -8.30 -15.89 5.87
N PHE A 430 -8.99 -16.97 5.55
CA PHE A 430 -8.60 -18.33 5.90
C PHE A 430 -8.59 -19.19 4.64
N ASN A 431 -7.46 -19.85 4.37
CA ASN A 431 -7.29 -20.74 3.23
C ASN A 431 -6.52 -22.00 3.64
N THR A 432 -6.87 -23.14 3.03
CA THR A 432 -6.10 -24.39 3.13
C THR A 432 -5.36 -24.66 1.81
N HIS A 433 -4.11 -25.07 1.94
CA HIS A 433 -3.18 -25.39 0.85
C HIS A 433 -2.95 -26.90 0.86
N GLY A 434 -3.95 -27.63 0.39
CA GLY A 434 -3.97 -29.09 0.51
C GLY A 434 -3.97 -29.54 1.97
N SER A 435 -3.12 -30.52 2.29
CA SER A 435 -2.80 -30.93 3.67
C SER A 435 -1.44 -30.38 4.14
N ASP A 436 -0.76 -29.60 3.31
CA ASP A 436 0.57 -29.06 3.64
C ASP A 436 0.46 -27.92 4.67
N ALA A 437 -0.44 -26.97 4.42
CA ALA A 437 -0.59 -25.80 5.29
C ALA A 437 -1.98 -25.16 5.27
N ALA A 438 -2.25 -24.36 6.30
CA ALA A 438 -3.32 -23.37 6.34
C ALA A 438 -2.71 -21.98 6.54
N SER A 439 -3.30 -20.98 5.89
CA SER A 439 -2.91 -19.57 6.05
C SER A 439 -4.07 -18.76 6.64
N PHE A 440 -3.79 -17.99 7.67
CA PHE A 440 -4.71 -17.09 8.36
C PHE A 440 -4.17 -15.66 8.22
N ILE A 441 -4.81 -14.82 7.42
CA ILE A 441 -4.41 -13.42 7.25
C ILE A 441 -5.23 -12.58 8.21
N LEU A 442 -4.61 -11.98 9.23
CA LEU A 442 -5.31 -11.22 10.27
C LEU A 442 -5.45 -9.74 9.92
N ASP A 443 -6.47 -9.11 10.50
CA ASP A 443 -6.61 -7.66 10.62
C ASP A 443 -6.44 -7.27 12.09
N THR A 444 -5.34 -6.61 12.40
CA THR A 444 -4.92 -6.24 13.77
C THR A 444 -5.19 -4.77 14.06
N ARG A 445 -5.65 -3.97 13.09
CA ARG A 445 -5.82 -2.51 13.23
C ARG A 445 -7.26 -2.05 13.19
N SER A 446 -8.11 -2.66 12.35
CA SER A 446 -9.49 -2.17 12.14
C SER A 446 -10.35 -2.18 13.39
N PHE A 447 -10.09 -3.09 14.33
CA PHE A 447 -11.01 -3.39 15.44
C PHE A 447 -10.35 -3.34 16.82
N ARG A 448 -9.03 -3.11 16.88
CA ARG A 448 -8.31 -3.06 18.14
C ARG A 448 -8.76 -1.91 19.02
N ASP A 449 -8.74 -2.14 20.32
CA ASP A 449 -8.86 -1.07 21.30
C ASP A 449 -7.62 -0.17 21.27
N LYS A 450 -7.64 0.94 22.02
CA LYS A 450 -6.45 1.81 22.12
C LYS A 450 -5.25 1.04 22.69
N PRO A 451 -4.04 1.27 22.16
CA PRO A 451 -2.81 0.71 22.71
C PRO A 451 -2.55 1.25 24.12
N LEU A 452 -1.75 0.52 24.89
CA LEU A 452 -1.24 1.05 26.15
C LEU A 452 -0.24 2.19 25.86
N PRO A 453 -0.20 3.24 26.69
CA PRO A 453 0.69 4.38 26.46
C PRO A 453 2.16 3.95 26.46
N PHE A 454 3.00 4.65 25.70
CA PHE A 454 4.44 4.39 25.70
C PHE A 454 5.02 4.46 27.12
N LEU A 455 5.76 3.42 27.51
CA LEU A 455 6.55 3.39 28.74
C LEU A 455 8.04 3.37 28.39
N ALA A 456 8.80 4.27 29.01
CA ALA A 456 10.23 4.37 28.76
C ALA A 456 10.97 3.13 29.28
N GLU A 457 12.02 2.69 28.59
CA GLU A 457 12.82 1.53 29.03
C GLU A 457 13.50 1.74 30.38
N THR A 458 13.69 3.00 30.80
CA THR A 458 14.28 3.37 32.10
C THR A 458 13.23 3.53 33.21
N ALA A 459 11.99 3.10 32.97
CA ALA A 459 10.93 3.12 33.98
C ALA A 459 11.33 2.30 35.22
N SER A 460 10.75 2.66 36.36
CA SER A 460 10.93 1.93 37.62
C SER A 460 10.30 0.53 37.55
N GLU A 461 10.74 -0.37 38.43
CA GLU A 461 10.15 -1.71 38.54
C GLU A 461 8.65 -1.64 38.85
N GLU A 462 8.21 -0.67 39.64
CA GLU A 462 6.79 -0.46 39.95
C GLU A 462 5.96 -0.01 38.73
N GLU A 463 6.50 0.89 37.90
CA GLU A 463 5.84 1.33 36.66
C GLU A 463 5.76 0.20 35.65
N ILE A 464 6.83 -0.60 35.51
CA ILE A 464 6.87 -1.78 34.65
C ILE A 464 5.84 -2.82 35.12
N ALA A 465 5.78 -3.09 36.42
CA ALA A 465 4.80 -4.02 36.99
C ALA A 465 3.36 -3.56 36.75
N ALA A 466 3.07 -2.26 36.93
CA ALA A 466 1.74 -1.70 36.65
C ALA A 466 1.38 -1.81 35.16
N TYR A 467 2.33 -1.51 34.26
CA TYR A 467 2.12 -1.64 32.82
C TYR A 467 1.80 -3.07 32.39
N LEU A 468 2.58 -4.03 32.86
CA LEU A 468 2.35 -5.44 32.59
C LEU A 468 1.01 -5.92 33.17
N GLN A 469 0.61 -5.41 34.34
CA GLN A 469 -0.71 -5.68 34.90
C GLN A 469 -1.83 -5.12 34.00
N ASP A 470 -1.70 -3.89 33.50
CA ASP A 470 -2.66 -3.26 32.58
C ASP A 470 -2.77 -4.03 31.25
N ALA A 471 -1.67 -4.63 30.76
CA ALA A 471 -1.67 -5.48 29.56
C ALA A 471 -2.53 -6.75 29.75
N PHE A 472 -2.64 -7.25 30.98
CA PHE A 472 -3.50 -8.37 31.35
C PHE A 472 -4.93 -7.97 31.72
N GLU A 473 -5.32 -6.69 31.59
CA GLU A 473 -6.69 -6.26 31.87
C GLU A 473 -7.68 -6.99 30.94
N PRO A 474 -8.65 -7.75 31.50
CA PRO A 474 -9.60 -8.49 30.68
C PRO A 474 -10.45 -7.56 29.81
N GLY A 475 -10.69 -7.97 28.56
CA GLY A 475 -11.59 -7.27 27.64
C GLY A 475 -10.92 -6.28 26.69
N ARG A 476 -9.62 -5.97 26.87
CA ARG A 476 -8.83 -5.34 25.81
C ARG A 476 -8.66 -6.31 24.64
N THR A 477 -8.86 -5.83 23.42
CA THR A 477 -8.77 -6.68 22.21
C THR A 477 -7.91 -6.04 21.12
N LEU A 478 -7.12 -6.85 20.43
CA LEU A 478 -6.36 -6.52 19.23
C LEU A 478 -7.16 -6.90 17.98
N LEU A 479 -7.77 -8.08 17.94
CA LEU A 479 -8.47 -8.57 16.74
C LEU A 479 -9.96 -8.17 16.68
N GLY A 480 -10.54 -7.78 17.82
CA GLY A 480 -11.99 -7.82 18.01
C GLY A 480 -12.50 -9.24 18.24
N ARG A 481 -13.56 -9.37 19.06
CA ARG A 481 -14.10 -10.67 19.49
C ARG A 481 -14.53 -11.57 18.32
N ALA A 482 -15.14 -10.99 17.29
CA ALA A 482 -15.64 -11.72 16.12
C ALA A 482 -14.51 -12.39 15.33
N GLN A 483 -13.43 -11.65 15.04
CA GLN A 483 -12.28 -12.19 14.34
C GLN A 483 -11.52 -13.21 15.19
N LEU A 484 -11.36 -12.96 16.49
CA LEU A 484 -10.67 -13.92 17.36
C LEU A 484 -11.42 -15.26 17.47
N GLU A 485 -12.75 -15.27 17.62
CA GLU A 485 -13.52 -16.51 17.62
C GLU A 485 -13.45 -17.25 16.27
N GLN A 486 -13.47 -16.48 15.17
CA GLN A 486 -13.30 -17.06 13.86
C GLN A 486 -11.91 -17.69 13.70
N LEU A 487 -10.84 -17.00 14.11
CA LEU A 487 -9.48 -17.54 14.10
C LEU A 487 -9.36 -18.85 14.87
N LYS A 488 -9.90 -18.90 16.11
CA LYS A 488 -9.91 -20.13 16.91
C LYS A 488 -10.66 -21.27 16.21
N THR A 489 -11.81 -20.97 15.61
CA THR A 489 -12.61 -21.95 14.86
C THR A 489 -11.87 -22.48 13.63
N ASP A 490 -11.23 -21.60 12.87
CA ASP A 490 -10.54 -21.93 11.64
C ASP A 490 -9.22 -22.69 11.94
N LEU A 491 -8.50 -22.32 13.01
CA LEU A 491 -7.33 -23.08 13.52
C LEU A 491 -7.73 -24.51 13.89
N LEU A 492 -8.78 -24.67 14.68
CA LEU A 492 -9.29 -25.98 15.08
C LEU A 492 -9.81 -26.78 13.87
N THR A 493 -10.34 -26.10 12.85
CA THR A 493 -10.75 -26.74 11.59
C THR A 493 -9.54 -27.25 10.80
N ALA A 494 -8.47 -26.47 10.69
CA ALA A 494 -7.24 -26.89 10.04
C ALA A 494 -6.62 -28.12 10.74
N GLU A 495 -6.55 -28.08 12.08
CA GLU A 495 -6.08 -29.20 12.90
C GLU A 495 -6.90 -30.47 12.64
N ASN A 496 -8.23 -30.39 12.84
CA ASN A 496 -9.12 -31.55 12.69
C ASN A 496 -9.19 -32.13 11.27
N THR A 497 -8.73 -31.38 10.26
CA THR A 497 -8.67 -31.84 8.87
C THR A 497 -7.30 -32.38 8.47
N GLY A 498 -6.36 -32.47 9.41
CA GLY A 498 -5.03 -33.05 9.21
C GLY A 498 -4.11 -32.16 8.38
N VAL A 499 -4.27 -30.84 8.48
CA VAL A 499 -3.34 -29.87 7.89
C VAL A 499 -2.09 -29.79 8.76
N THR A 500 -0.92 -29.99 8.18
CA THR A 500 0.35 -30.01 8.93
C THR A 500 0.63 -28.65 9.55
N TRP A 501 0.88 -27.62 8.75
CA TRP A 501 1.36 -26.31 9.22
C TRP A 501 0.24 -25.26 9.29
N LYS A 502 0.25 -24.41 10.33
CA LYS A 502 -0.71 -23.30 10.49
C LYS A 502 0.05 -21.97 10.51
N PHE A 503 -0.04 -21.19 9.43
CA PHE A 503 0.63 -19.89 9.33
C PHE A 503 -0.33 -18.75 9.65
N VAL A 504 -0.14 -18.10 10.79
CA VAL A 504 -0.93 -16.96 11.23
C VAL A 504 -0.18 -15.67 10.90
N MET A 505 -0.62 -15.00 9.83
CA MET A 505 -0.04 -13.73 9.38
C MET A 505 -0.65 -12.58 10.17
N SER A 506 0.16 -11.89 10.96
CA SER A 506 -0.24 -10.76 11.81
C SER A 506 0.66 -9.58 11.47
N SER A 507 0.15 -8.37 11.29
CA SER A 507 1.06 -7.25 10.99
C SER A 507 2.02 -6.96 12.15
N VAL A 508 1.58 -7.14 13.39
CA VAL A 508 2.40 -6.88 14.58
C VAL A 508 2.96 -8.17 15.22
N PRO A 509 4.15 -8.14 15.86
CA PRO A 509 4.80 -9.31 16.45
C PRO A 509 4.04 -10.02 17.56
N MET A 510 4.09 -11.36 17.54
CA MET A 510 3.52 -12.23 18.59
C MET A 510 4.52 -12.50 19.72
N GLN A 511 5.82 -12.48 19.40
CA GLN A 511 6.91 -12.64 20.35
C GLN A 511 7.08 -11.46 21.32
N HIS A 512 7.87 -11.68 22.38
CA HIS A 512 8.16 -10.66 23.37
C HIS A 512 9.43 -9.87 23.03
N PHE A 513 9.35 -8.53 23.00
CA PHE A 513 10.51 -7.62 22.93
C PHE A 513 10.66 -6.75 24.17
N GLY A 514 9.79 -6.96 25.18
CA GLY A 514 9.80 -6.21 26.42
C GLY A 514 9.01 -4.91 26.31
N ILE A 515 9.21 -4.03 27.30
CA ILE A 515 8.41 -2.82 27.52
C ILE A 515 8.37 -1.80 26.37
N PRO A 516 9.47 -1.44 25.69
CA PRO A 516 9.42 -0.39 24.68
C PRO A 516 8.48 -0.78 23.54
N VAL A 517 7.47 0.08 23.32
CA VAL A 517 6.44 -0.06 22.27
C VAL A 517 5.61 -1.37 22.42
N ALA A 518 5.58 -1.98 23.61
CA ALA A 518 4.79 -3.20 23.86
C ALA A 518 3.30 -3.00 23.56
N GLY A 519 2.78 -1.79 23.75
CA GLY A 519 1.38 -1.43 23.56
C GLY A 519 0.87 -1.60 22.13
N GLU A 520 1.77 -1.58 21.14
CA GLU A 520 1.46 -1.76 19.72
C GLU A 520 1.41 -3.24 19.31
N ARG A 521 2.06 -4.12 20.08
CA ARG A 521 2.21 -5.54 19.75
C ARG A 521 1.24 -6.40 20.54
N TRP A 522 1.22 -7.70 20.26
CA TRP A 522 0.44 -8.66 21.05
C TRP A 522 0.77 -8.63 22.55
N GLU A 523 2.00 -8.26 22.93
CA GLU A 523 2.42 -8.07 24.34
C GLU A 523 1.52 -7.07 25.08
N GLY A 524 1.14 -5.98 24.41
CA GLY A 524 0.27 -4.95 24.96
C GLY A 524 -1.13 -5.46 25.23
N TYR A 525 -1.57 -6.51 24.54
CA TYR A 525 -2.90 -7.14 24.66
C TYR A 525 -2.78 -8.53 25.29
N ALA A 526 -1.97 -8.65 26.35
CA ALA A 526 -1.55 -9.91 26.95
C ALA A 526 -2.71 -10.84 27.33
N ALA A 527 -3.85 -10.30 27.77
CA ALA A 527 -5.04 -11.12 28.06
C ALA A 527 -5.58 -11.85 26.81
N GLU A 528 -5.74 -11.14 25.69
CA GLU A 528 -6.22 -11.73 24.44
C GLU A 528 -5.17 -12.66 23.81
N ARG A 529 -3.90 -12.25 23.86
CA ARG A 529 -2.75 -13.07 23.46
C ARG A 529 -2.72 -14.40 24.21
N THR A 530 -2.93 -14.36 25.52
CA THR A 530 -3.01 -15.54 26.39
C THR A 530 -4.21 -16.40 26.04
N GLU A 531 -5.38 -15.81 25.79
CA GLU A 531 -6.56 -16.57 25.36
C GLU A 531 -6.29 -17.38 24.09
N LEU A 532 -5.64 -16.76 23.09
CA LEU A 532 -5.32 -17.43 21.83
C LEU A 532 -4.27 -18.54 22.01
N LEU A 533 -3.15 -18.25 22.67
CA LEU A 533 -2.06 -19.22 22.85
C LEU A 533 -2.50 -20.38 23.75
N LYS A 534 -3.24 -20.10 24.81
CA LYS A 534 -3.83 -21.15 25.65
C LYS A 534 -4.86 -21.98 24.88
N PHE A 535 -5.64 -21.38 23.98
CA PHE A 535 -6.56 -22.14 23.14
C PHE A 535 -5.82 -23.10 22.20
N ILE A 536 -4.71 -22.67 21.61
CA ILE A 536 -3.85 -23.52 20.76
C ILE A 536 -3.36 -24.73 21.56
N GLU A 537 -2.80 -24.50 22.76
CA GLU A 537 -2.26 -25.56 23.62
C GLU A 537 -3.36 -26.46 24.21
N ASP A 538 -4.46 -25.92 24.71
CA ASP A 538 -5.56 -26.69 25.30
C ASP A 538 -6.30 -27.59 24.27
N ASN A 539 -6.09 -27.34 22.97
CA ASN A 539 -6.67 -28.12 21.88
C ASN A 539 -5.63 -28.91 21.07
N ASP A 540 -4.39 -29.01 21.54
CA ASP A 540 -3.30 -29.74 20.88
C ASP A 540 -3.15 -29.33 19.39
N ILE A 541 -3.16 -28.03 19.10
CA ILE A 541 -3.01 -27.50 17.73
C ILE A 541 -1.52 -27.34 17.42
N ASP A 542 -0.96 -28.31 16.71
CA ASP A 542 0.48 -28.42 16.47
C ASP A 542 0.95 -27.53 15.30
N ASN A 543 2.26 -27.27 15.23
CA ASN A 543 2.94 -26.66 14.08
C ASN A 543 2.40 -25.26 13.69
N VAL A 544 2.14 -24.43 14.71
CA VAL A 544 1.70 -23.04 14.52
C VAL A 544 2.89 -22.11 14.35
N VAL A 545 2.88 -21.34 13.25
CA VAL A 545 3.89 -20.33 12.94
C VAL A 545 3.18 -18.99 12.80
N PHE A 546 3.47 -18.07 13.71
CA PHE A 546 3.15 -16.66 13.51
C PHE A 546 4.17 -16.07 12.54
N VAL A 547 3.71 -15.27 11.58
CA VAL A 547 4.57 -14.55 10.65
C VAL A 547 4.19 -13.09 10.69
N THR A 548 5.11 -12.21 11.09
CA THR A 548 4.78 -10.83 11.50
C THR A 548 5.66 -9.75 10.92
N GLY A 549 5.20 -8.50 10.84
CA GLY A 549 5.94 -7.33 10.30
C GLY A 549 6.20 -6.23 11.35
N ASP A 550 6.08 -4.96 10.93
CA ASP A 550 6.05 -3.71 11.73
C ASP A 550 7.39 -3.32 12.37
N PHE A 551 8.10 -4.26 13.02
CA PHE A 551 9.33 -3.95 13.76
C PHE A 551 10.61 -3.98 12.92
N HIS A 552 10.51 -3.98 11.59
CA HIS A 552 11.61 -3.76 10.67
C HIS A 552 12.80 -4.74 10.77
N GLY A 553 12.60 -6.00 11.16
CA GLY A 553 13.70 -6.96 11.26
C GLY A 553 13.29 -8.42 11.16
N ASN A 554 14.21 -9.29 10.74
CA ASN A 554 13.95 -10.71 10.76
C ASN A 554 14.37 -11.29 12.11
N VAL A 555 13.41 -11.66 12.95
CA VAL A 555 13.66 -12.22 14.29
C VAL A 555 12.77 -13.43 14.51
N VAL A 556 13.39 -14.55 14.84
CA VAL A 556 12.72 -15.83 15.06
C VAL A 556 12.84 -16.26 16.51
N ASN A 557 11.70 -16.34 17.19
CA ASN A 557 11.62 -16.72 18.60
C ASN A 557 10.56 -17.80 18.81
N ASN A 558 10.76 -18.63 19.84
CA ASN A 558 9.67 -19.42 20.36
C ASN A 558 8.65 -18.51 21.05
N VAL A 559 7.39 -18.94 21.06
CA VAL A 559 6.31 -18.17 21.69
C VAL A 559 6.02 -18.75 23.07
N THR A 560 5.96 -17.88 24.07
CA THR A 560 5.57 -18.21 25.46
C THR A 560 4.36 -17.39 25.88
N TYR A 561 3.58 -17.86 26.86
CA TYR A 561 2.49 -17.10 27.47
C TYR A 561 2.43 -17.30 29.00
N GLN A 562 1.63 -16.48 29.68
CA GLN A 562 1.36 -16.62 31.12
C GLN A 562 -0.16 -16.70 31.31
N GLU A 563 -0.65 -17.50 32.25
CA GLU A 563 -2.09 -17.55 32.56
C GLU A 563 -2.60 -16.28 33.28
N GLY A 564 -1.70 -15.39 33.66
CA GLY A 564 -2.01 -14.08 34.23
C GLY A 564 -0.75 -13.35 34.66
N PHE A 565 -0.91 -12.07 35.04
CA PHE A 565 0.19 -11.23 35.50
C PHE A 565 0.98 -11.88 36.65
N GLY A 566 2.31 -11.90 36.51
CA GLY A 566 3.24 -12.46 37.51
C GLY A 566 3.28 -13.98 37.60
N GLN A 567 2.55 -14.71 36.76
CA GLN A 567 2.65 -16.17 36.67
C GLN A 567 3.88 -16.61 35.85
N PRO A 568 4.38 -17.84 36.00
CA PRO A 568 5.48 -18.34 35.18
C PRO A 568 5.15 -18.32 33.68
N GLN A 569 6.17 -18.12 32.83
CA GLN A 569 6.05 -18.35 31.40
C GLN A 569 5.84 -19.84 31.11
N ILE A 570 4.97 -20.11 30.15
CA ILE A 570 4.65 -21.43 29.63
C ILE A 570 5.11 -21.44 28.17
N GLN A 571 6.01 -22.36 27.82
CA GLN A 571 6.44 -22.59 26.45
C GLN A 571 5.33 -23.24 25.64
N THR A 572 5.18 -22.80 24.39
CA THR A 572 4.28 -23.40 23.41
C THR A 572 5.05 -24.21 22.37
N GLY A 573 4.35 -24.98 21.55
CA GLY A 573 4.89 -25.55 20.30
C GLY A 573 4.97 -24.51 19.15
N ALA A 574 4.53 -23.28 19.38
CA ALA A 574 4.47 -22.23 18.36
C ALA A 574 5.75 -21.38 18.30
N MET A 575 6.05 -20.90 17.09
CA MET A 575 7.11 -19.92 16.85
C MET A 575 6.58 -18.66 16.18
N ASP A 576 7.30 -17.56 16.35
CA ASP A 576 7.08 -16.33 15.62
C ASP A 576 8.28 -16.08 14.68
N VAL A 577 7.98 -15.85 13.40
CA VAL A 577 8.94 -15.47 12.36
C VAL A 577 8.60 -14.05 11.93
N MET A 578 9.16 -13.07 12.61
CA MET A 578 9.06 -11.67 12.20
C MET A 578 9.86 -11.49 10.90
N VAL A 579 9.28 -10.86 9.90
CA VAL A 579 9.88 -10.56 8.60
C VAL A 579 10.43 -9.13 8.59
N GLY A 580 11.51 -8.93 7.84
CA GLY A 580 12.14 -7.64 7.67
C GLY A 580 11.45 -6.75 6.64
N PRO A 581 11.82 -5.46 6.64
CA PRO A 581 11.20 -4.43 5.84
C PRO A 581 11.71 -4.53 4.40
N VAL A 582 10.86 -4.19 3.44
CA VAL A 582 11.30 -4.03 2.04
C VAL A 582 12.17 -2.78 1.89
N GLY A 583 11.91 -1.72 2.66
CA GLY A 583 12.77 -0.56 2.75
C GLY A 583 12.21 0.53 3.64
N ILE A 584 12.94 0.89 4.70
CA ILE A 584 12.50 1.85 5.72
C ILE A 584 13.62 2.79 6.17
N GLN A 585 13.37 4.10 6.23
CA GLN A 585 14.26 5.05 6.87
C GLN A 585 13.56 5.84 7.98
N LEU A 586 14.34 6.30 8.96
CA LEU A 586 13.87 7.17 10.03
C LEU A 586 14.77 8.39 10.15
N ASN A 587 14.24 9.47 10.72
CA ASN A 587 15.00 10.69 11.01
C ASN A 587 15.06 10.95 12.51
N ILE A 588 16.27 10.85 13.08
CA ILE A 588 16.52 11.03 14.52
C ILE A 588 17.25 12.34 14.85
N GLY A 589 17.05 13.38 14.01
CA GLY A 589 17.62 14.71 14.22
C GLY A 589 19.10 14.85 13.83
N GLN A 590 19.77 13.76 13.43
CA GLN A 590 21.10 13.77 12.80
C GLN A 590 21.04 13.59 11.27
N GLY A 591 19.83 13.55 10.69
CA GLY A 591 19.57 13.21 9.30
C GLY A 591 18.85 11.87 9.16
N PRO A 592 18.42 11.51 7.93
CA PRO A 592 17.85 10.20 7.65
C PRO A 592 18.91 9.11 7.86
N PHE A 593 18.49 7.97 8.39
CA PHE A 593 19.30 6.75 8.40
C PHE A 593 18.42 5.56 8.04
N ALA A 594 19.05 4.58 7.38
CA ALA A 594 18.42 3.30 7.08
C ALA A 594 18.08 2.60 8.39
N ALA A 595 16.81 2.27 8.61
CA ALA A 595 16.30 1.96 9.93
C ALA A 595 15.75 0.53 10.07
N PRO A 596 16.45 -0.53 9.60
CA PRO A 596 16.07 -1.86 10.03
C PRO A 596 16.25 -1.99 11.55
N PHE A 597 15.69 -3.05 12.11
CA PHE A 597 15.53 -3.27 13.54
C PHE A 597 16.83 -3.12 14.34
N GLY A 598 17.96 -3.58 13.79
CA GLY A 598 19.25 -3.55 14.47
C GLY A 598 19.75 -2.12 14.73
N PRO A 599 20.00 -1.31 13.69
CA PRO A 599 20.35 0.09 13.84
C PRO A 599 19.33 0.88 14.66
N ALA A 600 18.03 0.66 14.46
CA ALA A 600 16.96 1.32 15.21
C ALA A 600 17.03 0.98 16.71
N THR A 601 17.19 -0.30 17.06
CA THR A 601 17.33 -0.76 18.46
C THR A 601 18.48 -0.04 19.14
N VAL A 602 19.66 0.01 18.53
CA VAL A 602 20.83 0.69 19.10
C VAL A 602 20.62 2.20 19.21
N ALA A 603 20.00 2.82 18.22
CA ALA A 603 19.73 4.26 18.21
C ALA A 603 18.77 4.68 19.33
N PHE A 604 17.68 3.93 19.52
CA PHE A 604 16.63 4.27 20.47
C PHE A 604 16.86 3.75 21.89
N THR A 605 17.81 2.82 22.10
CA THR A 605 18.18 2.40 23.46
C THR A 605 18.70 3.61 24.25
N PRO A 606 18.15 3.96 25.43
CA PRO A 606 18.66 5.06 26.23
C PRO A 606 20.11 4.86 26.67
N ASP A 607 20.89 5.95 26.77
CA ASP A 607 22.31 5.89 27.17
C ASP A 607 22.52 5.28 28.56
N ALA A 608 21.51 5.32 29.42
CA ALA A 608 21.52 4.69 30.74
C ALA A 608 21.57 3.15 30.66
N LEU A 609 21.07 2.56 29.57
CA LEU A 609 21.04 1.12 29.33
C LEU A 609 22.10 0.68 28.31
N LEU A 610 22.40 1.53 27.34
CA LEU A 610 23.44 1.30 26.34
C LEU A 610 24.32 2.55 26.21
N PRO A 611 25.42 2.65 26.97
CA PRO A 611 26.28 3.84 26.98
C PRO A 611 26.80 4.20 25.58
N GLN A 612 27.04 5.49 25.36
CA GLN A 612 27.52 5.99 24.07
C GLN A 612 28.79 5.27 23.55
N SER A 613 29.70 4.85 24.44
CA SER A 613 30.88 4.07 24.05
C SER A 613 30.54 2.71 23.45
N GLU A 614 29.46 2.07 23.90
CA GLU A 614 28.97 0.81 23.34
C GLU A 614 28.24 1.03 22.01
N LYS A 615 27.48 2.13 21.89
CA LYS A 615 26.89 2.53 20.60
C LYS A 615 27.98 2.81 19.56
N GLU A 616 29.08 3.45 19.96
CA GLU A 616 30.26 3.67 19.12
C GLU A 616 30.97 2.36 18.76
N ARG A 617 31.09 1.42 19.71
CA ARG A 617 31.60 0.07 19.44
C ARG A 617 30.77 -0.63 18.36
N TYR A 618 29.44 -0.60 18.49
CA TYR A 618 28.52 -1.16 17.49
C TYR A 618 28.71 -0.52 16.11
N ARG A 619 28.77 0.82 16.03
CA ARG A 619 28.99 1.53 14.76
C ARG A 619 30.33 1.17 14.10
N GLY A 620 31.33 0.80 14.89
CA GLY A 620 32.65 0.35 14.41
C GLY A 620 32.69 -1.09 13.90
N LEU A 621 31.66 -1.90 14.15
CA LEU A 621 31.57 -3.27 13.62
C LEU A 621 31.38 -3.24 12.11
N THR A 622 32.08 -4.13 11.41
CA THR A 622 31.97 -4.27 9.93
C THR A 622 31.35 -5.60 9.53
N ASP A 623 31.47 -6.62 10.38
CA ASP A 623 30.81 -7.90 10.19
C ASP A 623 29.34 -7.84 10.64
N VAL A 624 28.44 -8.30 9.79
CA VAL A 624 27.00 -8.22 10.03
C VAL A 624 26.54 -9.20 11.13
N GLU A 625 27.20 -10.35 11.27
CA GLU A 625 26.87 -11.32 12.31
C GLU A 625 27.33 -10.83 13.69
N GLU A 626 28.47 -10.14 13.76
CA GLU A 626 28.89 -9.44 14.98
C GLU A 626 27.89 -8.35 15.38
N LYS A 627 27.34 -7.60 14.40
CA LYS A 627 26.27 -6.61 14.64
C LYS A 627 24.98 -7.28 15.12
N ASN A 628 24.55 -8.37 14.47
CA ASN A 628 23.38 -9.14 14.87
C ASN A 628 23.52 -9.66 16.30
N ALA A 629 24.67 -10.25 16.64
CA ALA A 629 24.95 -10.76 17.99
C ALA A 629 24.95 -9.65 19.05
N PHE A 630 25.49 -8.46 18.72
CA PHE A 630 25.45 -7.29 19.60
C PHE A 630 24.00 -6.88 19.90
N VAL A 631 23.17 -6.75 18.87
CA VAL A 631 21.77 -6.32 19.04
C VAL A 631 20.96 -7.38 19.78
N ARG A 632 21.13 -8.67 19.46
CA ARG A 632 20.53 -9.79 20.20
C ARG A 632 20.84 -9.68 21.69
N GLN A 633 22.09 -9.42 22.06
CA GLN A 633 22.48 -9.22 23.45
C GLN A 633 21.78 -8.01 24.11
N VAL A 634 21.63 -6.89 23.38
CA VAL A 634 20.90 -5.72 23.88
C VAL A 634 19.45 -6.08 24.19
N ILE A 635 18.80 -6.89 23.35
CA ILE A 635 17.42 -7.32 23.54
C ILE A 635 17.31 -8.32 24.69
N ASP A 636 18.17 -9.35 24.72
CA ASP A 636 18.18 -10.37 25.78
C ASP A 636 18.34 -9.74 27.17
N ASN A 637 19.20 -8.71 27.28
CA ASN A 637 19.37 -7.96 28.53
C ASN A 637 18.10 -7.23 29.00
N ARG A 638 17.12 -7.01 28.12
CA ARG A 638 15.82 -6.39 28.43
C ARG A 638 14.75 -7.43 28.77
N ILE A 639 14.68 -8.51 27.99
CA ILE A 639 13.55 -9.45 28.06
C ILE A 639 13.77 -10.57 29.09
N VAL A 640 15.00 -11.04 29.28
CA VAL A 640 15.30 -12.12 30.24
C VAL A 640 15.00 -11.71 31.69
N PRO A 641 15.28 -10.47 32.15
CA PRO A 641 14.87 -10.03 33.49
C PRO A 641 13.34 -10.01 33.72
N LEU A 642 12.54 -9.92 32.65
CA LEU A 642 11.08 -10.00 32.71
C LEU A 642 10.58 -11.45 32.74
N GLY A 643 11.49 -12.43 32.68
CA GLY A 643 11.18 -13.85 32.68
C GLY A 643 10.84 -14.41 31.30
N TYR A 644 11.06 -13.64 30.22
CA TYR A 644 10.90 -14.12 28.85
C TYR A 644 12.12 -14.95 28.41
N ASP A 645 11.90 -15.83 27.44
CA ASP A 645 12.98 -16.61 26.83
C ASP A 645 13.91 -15.70 26.02
N PRO A 646 15.23 -15.98 25.99
CA PRO A 646 16.15 -15.26 25.11
C PRO A 646 15.72 -15.36 23.65
N VAL A 647 16.06 -14.35 22.85
CA VAL A 647 15.80 -14.34 21.41
C VAL A 647 16.45 -15.58 20.77
N GLY A 648 15.74 -16.27 19.89
CA GLY A 648 16.16 -17.50 19.21
C GLY A 648 15.24 -18.69 19.49
N LEU A 649 15.60 -19.84 18.91
CA LEU A 649 14.91 -21.12 19.13
C LEU A 649 15.71 -22.07 20.03
N GLU A 650 16.92 -21.69 20.45
CA GLU A 650 17.78 -22.55 21.24
C GLU A 650 17.18 -22.85 22.62
N GLY A 651 16.93 -24.13 22.93
CA GLY A 651 16.34 -24.55 24.19
C GLY A 651 14.81 -24.48 24.26
N SER A 652 14.16 -24.18 23.14
CA SER A 652 12.71 -24.31 22.98
C SER A 652 12.28 -25.76 22.68
N ASN A 653 10.97 -26.00 22.67
CA ASN A 653 10.39 -27.30 22.30
C ASN A 653 10.31 -27.54 20.77
N ILE A 654 10.77 -26.57 19.96
CA ILE A 654 10.67 -26.63 18.49
C ILE A 654 11.90 -27.36 17.92
N ASP A 655 11.67 -28.41 17.11
CA ASP A 655 12.75 -29.14 16.43
C ASP A 655 13.26 -28.36 15.20
N ALA A 656 14.10 -27.35 15.46
CA ALA A 656 14.70 -26.49 14.46
C ALA A 656 16.19 -26.76 14.25
N ARG A 657 16.61 -26.75 12.98
CA ARG A 657 18.00 -26.89 12.55
C ARG A 657 18.44 -25.67 11.75
N LEU A 658 19.35 -24.89 12.31
CA LEU A 658 19.98 -23.76 11.63
C LEU A 658 20.89 -24.25 10.48
N LEU A 659 20.71 -23.66 9.29
CA LEU A 659 21.49 -23.99 8.09
C LEU A 659 22.49 -22.87 7.74
N GLN A 660 22.10 -21.61 7.89
CA GLN A 660 22.92 -20.43 7.62
C GLN A 660 22.54 -19.26 8.51
N GLY A 661 23.54 -18.49 8.97
CA GLY A 661 23.35 -17.27 9.75
C GLY A 661 23.02 -17.57 11.21
N SER A 662 21.97 -16.95 11.73
CA SER A 662 21.37 -17.18 13.05
C SER A 662 19.86 -16.98 12.96
N TYR A 663 19.10 -17.21 14.03
CA TYR A 663 17.67 -16.87 14.13
C TYR A 663 17.38 -15.35 14.19
N PHE A 664 18.34 -14.51 13.79
CA PHE A 664 18.31 -13.06 13.91
C PHE A 664 19.05 -12.40 12.75
N ALA A 665 18.32 -11.71 11.87
CA ALA A 665 18.85 -10.91 10.76
C ALA A 665 18.17 -9.53 10.72
N ALA A 666 18.80 -8.56 11.40
CA ALA A 666 18.22 -7.25 11.71
C ALA A 666 18.93 -6.07 11.00
N HIS A 667 19.78 -6.36 10.02
CA HIS A 667 20.62 -5.36 9.33
C HIS A 667 20.45 -5.45 7.81
N ASN A 668 19.26 -5.78 7.35
CA ASN A 668 18.96 -5.95 5.93
C ASN A 668 17.56 -5.42 5.60
N TYR A 669 17.36 -5.03 4.34
CA TYR A 669 16.05 -4.96 3.72
C TYR A 669 15.81 -6.25 2.93
N GLY A 670 14.57 -6.73 2.85
CA GLY A 670 14.32 -8.00 2.19
C GLY A 670 12.95 -8.61 2.43
N TRP A 671 12.87 -9.92 2.23
CA TRP A 671 11.66 -10.73 2.37
C TRP A 671 12.00 -12.16 2.81
N THR A 672 11.02 -12.92 3.29
CA THR A 672 11.22 -14.28 3.80
C THR A 672 10.41 -15.30 3.00
N GLU A 673 11.09 -16.35 2.53
CA GLU A 673 10.56 -17.49 1.81
C GLU A 673 10.30 -18.65 2.78
N PHE A 674 9.14 -19.28 2.64
CA PHE A 674 8.73 -20.48 3.36
C PHE A 674 8.52 -21.61 2.35
N GLU A 675 9.19 -22.74 2.53
CA GLU A 675 9.10 -23.90 1.65
C GLU A 675 8.81 -25.16 2.46
N ILE A 676 7.72 -25.84 2.15
CA ILE A 676 7.32 -27.11 2.77
C ILE A 676 7.62 -28.23 1.79
N ASP A 677 8.51 -29.15 2.21
CA ASP A 677 8.78 -30.34 1.43
C ASP A 677 7.53 -31.24 1.38
N ARG A 678 7.17 -31.67 0.17
CA ARG A 678 5.94 -32.42 -0.09
C ARG A 678 5.84 -33.73 0.71
N ASP A 679 6.96 -34.43 0.88
CA ASP A 679 6.95 -35.79 1.42
C ASP A 679 7.25 -35.79 2.92
N SER A 680 8.33 -35.12 3.33
CA SER A 680 8.78 -35.03 4.72
C SER A 680 8.02 -33.98 5.54
N GLN A 681 7.40 -32.99 4.87
CA GLN A 681 6.75 -31.83 5.50
C GLN A 681 7.68 -30.95 6.33
N VAL A 682 9.00 -31.13 6.21
CA VAL A 682 9.97 -30.20 6.79
C VAL A 682 9.74 -28.82 6.18
N LEU A 683 9.67 -27.81 7.06
CA LEU A 683 9.55 -26.41 6.69
C LEU A 683 10.96 -25.80 6.62
N THR A 684 11.36 -25.31 5.46
CA THR A 684 12.55 -24.48 5.27
C THR A 684 12.13 -23.01 5.25
N VAL A 685 12.76 -22.19 6.10
CA VAL A 685 12.57 -20.73 6.13
C VAL A 685 13.86 -20.07 5.67
N THR A 686 13.76 -19.18 4.67
CA THR A 686 14.91 -18.48 4.08
C THR A 686 14.64 -16.98 4.00
N THR A 687 15.40 -16.17 4.72
CA THR A 687 15.38 -14.71 4.58
C THR A 687 16.35 -14.28 3.50
N TRP A 688 15.82 -13.58 2.49
CA TRP A 688 16.58 -12.92 1.44
C TRP A 688 16.74 -11.44 1.76
N GLY A 689 17.88 -10.84 1.45
CA GLY A 689 18.02 -9.40 1.63
C GLY A 689 19.25 -8.76 1.01
N VAL A 690 19.19 -7.44 0.94
CA VAL A 690 20.25 -6.54 0.47
C VAL A 690 20.76 -5.68 1.63
N GLU A 691 21.91 -5.03 1.43
CA GLU A 691 22.34 -3.98 2.36
C GLU A 691 21.27 -2.87 2.40
N PRO A 692 20.95 -2.30 3.58
CA PRO A 692 20.03 -1.17 3.70
C PRO A 692 20.55 0.10 2.97
N TYR A 693 19.65 1.04 2.72
CA TYR A 693 19.97 2.35 2.12
C TYR A 693 18.93 3.41 2.54
N THR A 694 19.32 4.67 2.40
CA THR A 694 18.47 5.86 2.56
C THR A 694 18.10 6.46 1.20
N GLU A 695 17.09 7.32 1.20
CA GLU A 695 16.69 8.15 0.06
C GLU A 695 17.87 8.97 -0.45
N SER A 696 18.62 9.62 0.44
CA SER A 696 19.78 10.43 0.04
C SER A 696 20.90 9.60 -0.62
N GLU A 697 21.10 8.35 -0.21
CA GLU A 697 22.06 7.44 -0.87
C GLU A 697 21.53 6.97 -2.23
N LEU A 698 20.23 6.71 -2.33
CA LEU A 698 19.56 6.35 -3.57
C LEU A 698 19.65 7.48 -4.61
N GLU A 699 19.34 8.72 -4.24
CA GLU A 699 19.45 9.88 -5.12
C GLU A 699 20.89 10.15 -5.55
N ALA A 700 21.86 9.95 -4.64
CA ALA A 700 23.26 10.17 -4.93
C ALA A 700 23.85 9.14 -5.92
N ASN A 701 23.38 7.89 -5.89
CA ASN A 701 23.86 6.84 -6.78
C ASN A 701 22.78 5.75 -7.05
N PRO A 702 21.77 6.06 -7.88
CA PRO A 702 20.64 5.17 -8.09
C PRO A 702 21.04 3.85 -8.74
N GLU A 703 22.00 3.85 -9.67
CA GLU A 703 22.50 2.64 -10.35
C GLU A 703 23.12 1.65 -9.36
N ALA A 704 23.86 2.14 -8.35
CA ALA A 704 24.46 1.29 -7.34
C ALA A 704 23.44 0.67 -6.36
N ILE A 705 22.32 1.35 -6.10
CA ILE A 705 21.23 0.78 -5.29
C ILE A 705 20.42 -0.20 -6.12
N ALA A 706 19.95 0.22 -7.31
CA ALA A 706 19.14 -0.60 -8.21
C ALA A 706 19.82 -1.93 -8.59
N SER A 707 21.15 -1.94 -8.72
CA SER A 707 21.90 -3.17 -9.06
C SER A 707 22.12 -4.15 -7.89
N ARG A 708 21.65 -3.84 -6.66
CA ARG A 708 21.78 -4.76 -5.52
C ARG A 708 20.91 -6.01 -5.74
N THR A 709 21.50 -7.18 -5.54
CA THR A 709 20.79 -8.46 -5.65
C THR A 709 20.57 -9.08 -4.27
N PRO A 710 19.36 -9.56 -3.94
CA PRO A 710 19.10 -10.23 -2.67
C PRO A 710 19.97 -11.49 -2.48
N THR A 711 20.47 -11.69 -1.26
CA THR A 711 21.25 -12.86 -0.85
C THR A 711 20.68 -13.45 0.44
N VAL A 712 20.92 -14.74 0.70
CA VAL A 712 20.44 -15.40 1.93
C VAL A 712 21.12 -14.78 3.15
N ARG A 713 20.31 -14.31 4.11
CA ARG A 713 20.74 -13.71 5.39
C ARG A 713 20.56 -14.66 6.56
N MET A 714 19.49 -15.45 6.53
CA MET A 714 19.16 -16.45 7.54
C MET A 714 18.50 -17.63 6.82
N GLN A 715 18.84 -18.85 7.23
CA GLN A 715 18.15 -20.05 6.77
C GLN A 715 18.14 -21.13 7.85
N PHE A 716 16.98 -21.75 8.06
CA PHE A 716 16.80 -22.88 8.97
C PHE A 716 15.67 -23.80 8.50
N GLU A 717 15.65 -24.99 9.05
CA GLU A 717 14.59 -25.98 8.86
C GLU A 717 13.87 -26.25 10.18
N VAL A 718 12.58 -26.60 10.11
CA VAL A 718 11.81 -27.08 11.24
C VAL A 718 11.14 -28.40 10.86
N THR A 719 11.36 -29.43 11.69
CA THR A 719 10.64 -30.69 11.57
C THR A 719 9.26 -30.54 12.21
N PRO A 720 8.16 -30.88 11.52
CA PRO A 720 6.85 -30.80 12.13
C PRO A 720 6.69 -31.86 13.23
N GLU A 721 5.96 -31.51 14.28
CA GLU A 721 5.48 -32.48 15.27
C GLU A 721 4.54 -33.47 14.57
N THR A 722 4.79 -34.76 14.74
CA THR A 722 4.06 -35.81 13.99
C THR A 722 2.66 -36.02 14.55
N LEU A 723 1.64 -35.87 13.68
CA LEU A 723 0.25 -36.31 13.88
C LEU A 723 0.12 -37.80 14.25
#